data_AF-A0A4Q4R6R5-F1
#
_entry.id   AF-A0A4Q4R6R5-F1
#
_cell.length_a   1.000
_cell.length_b   1.000
_cell.length_c   1.000
_cell.angle_alpha   90.00
_cell.angle_beta   90.00
_cell.angle_gamma   90.00
#
_symmetry.space_group_name_H-M   'P 1'
#
loop_
_entity.id
_entity.type
_entity.pdbx_description
1 polymer ?
#
loop_
_entity_poly.entity_id
_entity_poly.type
_entity_poly.pdbx_seq_one_letter_code
_entity_poly.pdbx_strand_id
1 'polypeptide(L)'
;MRLLTLCTLLPSVLALPSQTLDFARYGIAPRADSSLTNYLGVFFLGDKPSVYFYLSNGNNANSMVAMNKGQPVIIPTKGTQGVRDPAIISGGAAEAGKKWYIIGTDLDIGKTTWDASQRTGSRGIFVWESTDLVTWTNERLVTVEDSTAGMVWAPSAIWDEAKGQYFVHWASKFYPTSDPQHTGAPSSIRIRYAYTKDFKTFSAPQDYINRSPTNIIDQEFLALGNNAYARFLKDESAKTVFTEISTNGLFGTWSRPAGANAIIASGVEGPAPYWDNQVAGKAHLLLDFYGADGYRPYESSDVKGGKWTASDRSAWPQNLRHGSVLGVNATQVVALKKKWSVMKLFFYCRLAILIASVASRIAPGPDLHQNLTIVNSSSTFLTATVNPADHDAIWHKAYCRGAALVKAMSLDEQNSTRMLGWPYTQSPWDGDLKLELRKWGYLDDDNHHAMNDNSCDFSKHHIRSAFDALGIDPRSALKGGPNHCFMLEHRFGSTIILDKNGEMPSISKQRYEADGKIYRVTGAYSKLGINRKDGIVYFLDRTSPEKSAQTVWDQEQIDKADLPALRSSSDLAWGMWNRIEGEPSIKMIMSLNIINDETVDVIIPRALKAMGKTEVEKWPGTDLIVGANGGAEAEAALALIGSPNGLGAGYFLLQHKRQLGGDNFIWKIKIFKGDDDDEYYDDPALFFYIDKHTPPMPDPDDTPGSPMEEAKAVRRSKDGKNFIRTHKIWAKL
;
A
#
# COMPACT_ATOMS: atom_id res chain seq x y z
N MET A 1 16.49 -55.46 78.18
CA MET A 1 16.35 -56.20 76.90
C MET A 1 15.32 -55.46 76.06
N ARG A 2 15.69 -55.06 74.84
CA ARG A 2 14.91 -54.31 73.82
C ARG A 2 14.58 -52.83 74.10
N LEU A 3 15.21 -51.95 73.31
CA LEU A 3 14.84 -50.54 73.14
C LEU A 3 13.50 -50.44 72.40
N LEU A 4 12.61 -49.58 72.89
CA LEU A 4 11.42 -49.12 72.17
C LEU A 4 11.38 -47.59 72.29
N THR A 5 11.54 -46.94 71.14
CA THR A 5 11.50 -45.49 71.00
C THR A 5 10.07 -45.06 70.72
N LEU A 6 9.57 -44.18 71.58
CA LEU A 6 8.28 -43.51 71.51
C LEU A 6 8.49 -42.11 70.91
N CYS A 7 7.62 -41.67 69.99
CA CYS A 7 7.25 -40.27 69.68
C CYS A 7 6.43 -40.27 68.38
N THR A 8 5.32 -39.59 68.15
CA THR A 8 4.41 -38.69 68.90
C THR A 8 3.20 -38.52 67.95
N LEU A 9 1.98 -38.49 68.49
CA LEU A 9 0.71 -38.33 67.77
C LEU A 9 0.40 -36.85 67.47
N LEU A 10 -0.18 -36.56 66.30
CA LEU A 10 -0.98 -35.36 65.98
C LEU A 10 -2.20 -35.80 65.12
N PRO A 11 -3.36 -35.11 65.23
CA PRO A 11 -4.67 -35.67 64.88
C PRO A 11 -5.07 -35.51 63.41
N SER A 12 -5.82 -36.49 62.91
CA SER A 12 -6.41 -36.55 61.57
C SER A 12 -7.63 -35.64 61.47
N VAL A 13 -7.57 -34.61 60.62
CA VAL A 13 -8.71 -33.76 60.26
C VAL A 13 -9.46 -34.38 59.07
N LEU A 14 -10.76 -34.65 59.25
CA LEU A 14 -11.69 -35.08 58.21
C LEU A 14 -11.82 -34.01 57.11
N ALA A 15 -11.41 -34.32 55.88
CA ALA A 15 -11.69 -33.52 54.70
C ALA A 15 -13.03 -33.95 54.07
N LEU A 16 -13.97 -33.01 53.94
CA LEU A 16 -15.18 -33.16 53.14
C LEU A 16 -14.82 -33.32 51.64
N PRO A 17 -15.65 -34.01 50.83
CA PRO A 17 -15.35 -34.23 49.43
C PRO A 17 -15.40 -32.89 48.68
N SER A 18 -14.28 -32.50 48.08
CA SER A 18 -14.24 -31.40 47.11
C SER A 18 -15.11 -31.78 45.92
N GLN A 19 -16.26 -31.14 45.78
CA GLN A 19 -16.95 -31.06 44.50
C GLN A 19 -16.07 -30.25 43.55
N THR A 20 -15.31 -30.94 42.70
CA THR A 20 -14.64 -30.30 41.57
C THR A 20 -15.73 -29.87 40.60
N LEU A 21 -16.00 -28.56 40.55
CA LEU A 21 -16.74 -27.94 39.46
C LEU A 21 -15.92 -28.18 38.17
N ASP A 22 -16.35 -29.14 37.37
CA ASP A 22 -15.79 -29.37 36.04
C ASP A 22 -16.29 -28.28 35.08
N PHE A 23 -15.49 -27.22 34.95
CA PHE A 23 -15.73 -26.13 34.00
C PHE A 23 -15.47 -26.52 32.54
N ALA A 24 -15.01 -27.74 32.25
CA ALA A 24 -14.80 -28.20 30.86
C ALA A 24 -16.11 -28.31 30.08
N ARG A 25 -17.26 -28.35 30.75
CA ARG A 25 -18.60 -28.33 30.11
C ARG A 25 -19.22 -26.94 29.96
N TYR A 26 -18.54 -25.88 30.40
CA TYR A 26 -18.97 -24.48 30.23
C TYR A 26 -17.96 -23.62 29.43
N GLY A 27 -16.94 -24.20 28.80
CA GLY A 27 -16.19 -23.59 27.69
C GLY A 27 -16.85 -23.98 26.37
N ILE A 28 -17.01 -23.14 25.35
CA ILE A 28 -16.03 -22.23 24.76
C ILE A 28 -16.81 -21.07 24.13
N ALA A 29 -16.54 -19.83 24.55
CA ALA A 29 -16.68 -18.67 23.66
C ALA A 29 -15.35 -17.93 23.70
N PRO A 30 -14.46 -18.19 22.73
CA PRO A 30 -13.83 -17.06 22.08
C PRO A 30 -13.58 -17.34 20.60
N ARG A 31 -13.87 -16.38 19.72
CA ARG A 31 -13.12 -16.29 18.45
C ARG A 31 -12.81 -14.85 18.09
N ALA A 32 -12.10 -14.19 19.00
CA ALA A 32 -10.97 -13.40 18.57
C ALA A 32 -9.80 -14.38 18.37
N ASP A 33 -9.11 -14.29 17.24
CA ASP A 33 -7.87 -15.00 17.00
C ASP A 33 -6.79 -13.94 16.78
N SER A 34 -6.00 -13.71 17.82
CA SER A 34 -4.95 -12.69 17.81
C SER A 34 -3.84 -12.96 16.79
N SER A 35 -3.79 -14.16 16.18
CA SER A 35 -2.86 -14.45 15.08
C SER A 35 -3.32 -13.85 13.75
N LEU A 36 -4.62 -13.51 13.62
CA LEU A 36 -5.18 -12.85 12.46
C LEU A 36 -4.94 -11.34 12.56
N THR A 37 -4.43 -10.76 11.48
CA THR A 37 -4.02 -9.34 11.47
C THR A 37 -4.87 -8.49 10.53
N ASN A 38 -5.57 -9.12 9.58
CA ASN A 38 -6.37 -8.46 8.55
C ASN A 38 -7.55 -9.35 8.14
N TYR A 39 -8.38 -8.81 7.25
CA TYR A 39 -9.46 -9.49 6.55
C TYR A 39 -9.22 -9.40 5.04
N LEU A 40 -9.42 -10.51 4.34
CA LEU A 40 -9.48 -10.61 2.88
C LEU A 40 -10.95 -10.69 2.46
N GLY A 41 -11.44 -9.64 1.82
CA GLY A 41 -12.72 -9.61 1.14
C GLY A 41 -12.62 -10.14 -0.28
N VAL A 42 -13.61 -10.94 -0.68
CA VAL A 42 -13.75 -11.55 -1.99
C VAL A 42 -15.13 -11.19 -2.53
N PHE A 43 -15.18 -10.35 -3.57
CA PHE A 43 -16.40 -9.70 -4.05
C PHE A 43 -16.49 -9.74 -5.59
N PHE A 44 -17.65 -9.38 -6.12
CA PHE A 44 -17.78 -8.94 -7.52
C PHE A 44 -18.23 -7.48 -7.59
N LEU A 45 -18.15 -6.88 -8.79
CA LEU A 45 -18.67 -5.55 -9.08
C LEU A 45 -19.88 -5.68 -10.00
N GLY A 46 -20.92 -4.87 -9.77
CA GLY A 46 -22.23 -5.06 -10.40
C GLY A 46 -22.23 -5.28 -11.91
N ASP A 47 -21.54 -4.42 -12.67
CA ASP A 47 -21.41 -4.45 -14.14
C ASP A 47 -20.20 -5.27 -14.63
N LYS A 48 -19.35 -5.76 -13.71
CA LYS A 48 -18.13 -6.49 -14.01
C LYS A 48 -18.11 -7.79 -13.20
N PRO A 49 -18.82 -8.83 -13.66
CA PRO A 49 -19.00 -10.09 -12.93
C PRO A 49 -17.70 -10.92 -12.97
N SER A 50 -16.74 -10.56 -12.14
CA SER A 50 -15.45 -11.21 -11.94
C SER A 50 -15.11 -11.21 -10.45
N VAL A 51 -14.09 -11.96 -10.04
CA VAL A 51 -13.68 -11.99 -8.62
C VAL A 51 -12.66 -10.89 -8.35
N TYR A 52 -12.94 -10.04 -7.38
CA TYR A 52 -12.09 -8.96 -6.91
C TYR A 52 -11.72 -9.18 -5.45
N PHE A 53 -10.45 -8.97 -5.14
CA PHE A 53 -9.96 -9.05 -3.77
C PHE A 53 -9.81 -7.67 -3.16
N TYR A 54 -10.15 -7.55 -1.89
CA TYR A 54 -9.98 -6.38 -1.07
C TYR A 54 -9.30 -6.80 0.23
N LEU A 55 -8.35 -6.02 0.71
CA LEU A 55 -7.65 -6.31 1.96
C LEU A 55 -7.94 -5.22 2.97
N SER A 56 -8.21 -5.58 4.22
CA SER A 56 -8.46 -4.58 5.26
C SER A 56 -7.23 -3.74 5.62
N ASN A 57 -7.46 -2.49 6.05
CA ASN A 57 -6.43 -1.64 6.63
C ASN A 57 -6.14 -2.08 8.07
N GLY A 58 -5.08 -2.88 8.24
CA GLY A 58 -4.82 -3.56 9.51
C GLY A 58 -6.01 -4.44 9.90
N ASN A 59 -6.30 -4.54 11.19
CA ASN A 59 -7.38 -5.37 11.70
C ASN A 59 -8.76 -4.67 11.74
N ASN A 60 -8.93 -3.62 10.93
CA ASN A 60 -10.19 -2.89 10.84
C ASN A 60 -11.15 -3.59 9.86
N ALA A 61 -12.19 -4.25 10.40
CA ALA A 61 -13.23 -4.93 9.63
C ALA A 61 -14.01 -4.02 8.68
N ASN A 62 -14.09 -2.72 9.00
CA ASN A 62 -14.90 -1.73 8.28
C ASN A 62 -14.07 -0.87 7.32
N SER A 63 -12.79 -1.21 7.11
CA SER A 63 -11.90 -0.47 6.22
C SER A 63 -11.14 -1.42 5.32
N MET A 64 -11.38 -1.36 4.01
CA MET A 64 -10.72 -2.22 3.03
C MET A 64 -10.18 -1.44 1.84
N VAL A 65 -9.14 -1.97 1.21
CA VAL A 65 -8.52 -1.41 0.00
C VAL A 65 -8.50 -2.45 -1.10
N ALA A 66 -8.78 -2.01 -2.33
CA ALA A 66 -8.76 -2.88 -3.49
C ALA A 66 -7.37 -3.49 -3.70
N MET A 67 -7.33 -4.80 -3.89
CA MET A 67 -6.15 -5.49 -4.42
C MET A 67 -6.20 -5.50 -5.95
N ASN A 68 -5.13 -6.02 -6.55
CA ASN A 68 -4.86 -6.10 -7.99
C ASN A 68 -5.10 -4.79 -8.74
N LYS A 69 -4.76 -3.64 -8.15
CA LYS A 69 -5.02 -2.30 -8.73
C LYS A 69 -6.50 -2.06 -9.08
N GLY A 70 -7.42 -2.70 -8.35
CA GLY A 70 -8.85 -2.68 -8.65
C GLY A 70 -9.24 -3.52 -9.88
N GLN A 71 -8.32 -4.30 -10.45
CA GLN A 71 -8.58 -5.25 -11.53
C GLN A 71 -9.03 -6.61 -10.96
N PRO A 72 -9.79 -7.41 -11.72
CA PRO A 72 -10.22 -8.72 -11.27
C PRO A 72 -9.01 -9.64 -11.01
N VAL A 73 -9.05 -10.40 -9.92
CA VAL A 73 -8.08 -11.45 -9.59
C VAL A 73 -8.39 -12.73 -10.36
N ILE A 74 -9.68 -13.03 -10.54
CA ILE A 74 -10.14 -14.17 -11.34
C ILE A 74 -11.18 -13.68 -12.34
N ILE A 75 -10.91 -13.95 -13.61
CA ILE A 75 -11.87 -13.74 -14.72
C ILE A 75 -12.32 -15.14 -15.15
N PRO A 76 -13.61 -15.49 -15.02
CA PRO A 76 -14.13 -16.78 -15.45
C PRO A 76 -14.03 -16.93 -16.97
N THR A 77 -13.62 -18.10 -17.42
CA THR A 77 -13.47 -18.46 -18.84
C THR A 77 -14.54 -19.44 -19.33
N LYS A 78 -15.31 -20.05 -18.42
CA LYS A 78 -16.40 -21.00 -18.73
C LYS A 78 -17.79 -20.37 -18.55
N GLY A 79 -18.83 -21.14 -18.81
CA GLY A 79 -20.21 -20.73 -18.53
C GLY A 79 -20.61 -19.47 -19.29
N THR A 80 -21.25 -18.54 -18.60
CA THR A 80 -21.59 -17.21 -19.14
C THR A 80 -20.36 -16.28 -19.26
N GLN A 81 -19.22 -16.71 -18.72
CA GLN A 81 -18.00 -15.92 -18.52
C GLN A 81 -18.22 -14.72 -17.60
N GLY A 82 -19.19 -14.82 -16.69
CA GLY A 82 -19.39 -13.89 -15.59
C GLY A 82 -19.62 -14.66 -14.29
N VAL A 83 -18.98 -14.22 -13.21
CA VAL A 83 -19.17 -14.77 -11.87
C VAL A 83 -19.73 -13.71 -10.93
N ARG A 84 -20.75 -14.09 -10.17
CA ARG A 84 -21.36 -13.28 -9.10
C ARG A 84 -21.31 -14.04 -7.79
N ASP A 85 -21.51 -13.31 -6.70
CA ASP A 85 -21.66 -13.85 -5.35
C ASP A 85 -20.50 -14.78 -4.91
N PRO A 86 -19.22 -14.38 -5.07
CA PRO A 86 -18.12 -15.28 -4.76
C PRO A 86 -17.96 -15.52 -3.24
N ALA A 87 -17.97 -16.79 -2.86
CA ALA A 87 -17.74 -17.26 -1.49
C ALA A 87 -16.35 -17.91 -1.34
N ILE A 88 -15.51 -17.38 -0.45
CA ILE A 88 -14.23 -17.97 -0.07
C ILE A 88 -14.42 -18.98 1.06
N ILE A 89 -14.03 -20.23 0.80
CA ILE A 89 -14.22 -21.36 1.71
C ILE A 89 -12.86 -21.83 2.20
N SER A 90 -12.67 -21.85 3.52
CA SER A 90 -11.49 -22.46 4.12
C SER A 90 -11.55 -23.98 4.05
N GLY A 91 -10.41 -24.61 3.80
CA GLY A 91 -10.28 -26.05 3.81
C GLY A 91 -10.72 -26.68 5.13
N GLY A 92 -11.41 -27.81 5.08
CA GLY A 92 -11.82 -28.62 6.23
C GLY A 92 -10.81 -29.71 6.58
N ALA A 93 -10.87 -30.21 7.81
CA ALA A 93 -10.03 -31.30 8.31
C ALA A 93 -8.53 -31.16 7.93
N ALA A 94 -7.99 -32.09 7.13
CA ALA A 94 -6.57 -32.10 6.75
C ALA A 94 -6.15 -30.90 5.88
N GLU A 95 -7.10 -30.22 5.24
CA GLU A 95 -6.89 -29.04 4.40
C GLU A 95 -6.94 -27.73 5.22
N ALA A 96 -7.35 -27.77 6.49
CA ALA A 96 -7.48 -26.59 7.33
C ALA A 96 -6.18 -25.79 7.43
N GLY A 97 -6.27 -24.49 7.12
CA GLY A 97 -5.14 -23.57 7.09
C GLY A 97 -4.15 -23.79 5.93
N LYS A 98 -4.41 -24.73 5.02
CA LYS A 98 -3.51 -25.11 3.92
C LYS A 98 -4.13 -24.99 2.54
N LYS A 99 -5.46 -24.98 2.46
CA LYS A 99 -6.20 -24.90 1.20
C LYS A 99 -7.43 -24.04 1.35
N TRP A 100 -7.79 -23.39 0.25
CA TRP A 100 -8.97 -22.56 0.13
C TRP A 100 -9.64 -22.79 -1.22
N TYR A 101 -10.94 -22.59 -1.24
CA TYR A 101 -11.77 -22.62 -2.43
C TYR A 101 -12.44 -21.28 -2.62
N ILE A 102 -12.72 -20.91 -3.87
CA ILE A 102 -13.70 -19.87 -4.20
C ILE A 102 -14.75 -20.54 -5.04
N ILE A 103 -16.01 -20.37 -4.65
CA ILE A 103 -17.17 -20.78 -5.43
C ILE A 103 -18.04 -19.56 -5.76
N GLY A 104 -18.82 -19.61 -6.84
CA GLY A 104 -19.65 -18.48 -7.23
C GLY A 104 -20.72 -18.84 -8.25
N THR A 105 -21.67 -17.93 -8.41
CA THR A 105 -22.78 -18.00 -9.37
C THR A 105 -22.24 -17.82 -10.80
N ASP A 106 -22.59 -18.72 -11.72
CA ASP A 106 -22.34 -18.56 -13.15
C ASP A 106 -23.42 -17.67 -13.78
N LEU A 107 -23.14 -16.36 -13.83
CA LEU A 107 -24.07 -15.36 -14.35
C LEU A 107 -23.33 -14.11 -14.84
N ASP A 108 -23.53 -13.80 -16.12
CA ASP A 108 -23.26 -12.48 -16.69
C ASP A 108 -24.60 -11.86 -17.08
N ILE A 109 -25.12 -10.97 -16.22
CA ILE A 109 -26.43 -10.35 -16.44
C ILE A 109 -26.44 -9.45 -17.69
N GLY A 110 -25.29 -8.94 -18.14
CA GLY A 110 -25.19 -8.14 -19.36
C GLY A 110 -25.42 -8.93 -20.64
N LYS A 111 -25.33 -10.27 -20.58
CA LYS A 111 -25.56 -11.20 -21.70
C LYS A 111 -26.91 -11.91 -21.65
N THR A 112 -27.76 -11.58 -20.67
CA THR A 112 -29.08 -12.21 -20.50
C THR A 112 -30.07 -11.21 -19.89
N THR A 113 -31.25 -11.67 -19.49
CA THR A 113 -32.22 -10.86 -18.75
C THR A 113 -32.47 -11.47 -17.37
N TRP A 114 -33.00 -10.67 -16.44
CA TRP A 114 -33.37 -11.18 -15.11
C TRP A 114 -34.45 -12.26 -15.15
N ASP A 115 -35.35 -12.24 -16.15
CA ASP A 115 -36.33 -13.31 -16.34
C ASP A 115 -35.65 -14.57 -16.89
N ALA A 116 -34.87 -14.46 -17.98
CA ALA A 116 -34.20 -15.61 -18.59
C ALA A 116 -33.20 -16.28 -17.64
N SER A 117 -32.39 -15.51 -16.90
CA SER A 117 -31.44 -16.03 -15.92
C SER A 117 -32.08 -16.78 -14.74
N GLN A 118 -33.38 -16.58 -14.52
CA GLN A 118 -34.14 -17.31 -13.50
C GLN A 118 -34.91 -18.50 -14.06
N ARG A 119 -35.25 -18.48 -15.35
CA ARG A 119 -35.99 -19.55 -16.02
C ARG A 119 -35.04 -20.62 -16.54
N THR A 120 -34.02 -20.22 -17.28
CA THR A 120 -33.10 -21.10 -18.02
C THR A 120 -31.65 -20.72 -17.75
N GLY A 121 -31.37 -20.24 -16.53
CA GLY A 121 -30.04 -19.86 -16.08
C GLY A 121 -29.11 -21.05 -15.87
N SER A 122 -27.88 -20.74 -15.45
CA SER A 122 -26.90 -21.79 -15.15
C SER A 122 -27.37 -22.66 -13.98
N ARG A 123 -27.13 -23.96 -14.11
CA ARG A 123 -27.37 -24.98 -13.07
C ARG A 123 -26.06 -25.41 -12.39
N GLY A 124 -24.99 -24.68 -12.67
CA GLY A 124 -23.66 -24.96 -12.15
C GLY A 124 -23.13 -23.85 -11.27
N ILE A 125 -22.14 -24.23 -10.47
CA ILE A 125 -21.34 -23.31 -9.66
C ILE A 125 -19.92 -23.29 -10.20
N PHE A 126 -19.32 -22.10 -10.20
CA PHE A 126 -17.88 -22.01 -10.40
C PHE A 126 -17.12 -22.55 -9.19
N VAL A 127 -15.94 -23.12 -9.43
CA VAL A 127 -15.01 -23.55 -8.40
C VAL A 127 -13.58 -23.24 -8.84
N TRP A 128 -12.83 -22.58 -7.96
CA TRP A 128 -11.37 -22.43 -8.01
C TRP A 128 -10.76 -22.89 -6.69
N GLU A 129 -9.49 -23.27 -6.72
CA GLU A 129 -8.76 -23.67 -5.50
C GLU A 129 -7.38 -23.03 -5.42
N SER A 130 -6.92 -22.84 -4.19
CA SER A 130 -5.63 -22.25 -3.85
C SER A 130 -5.04 -22.93 -2.62
N THR A 131 -3.71 -22.99 -2.54
CA THR A 131 -2.97 -23.47 -1.36
C THR A 131 -2.16 -22.35 -0.69
N ASP A 132 -2.27 -21.12 -1.19
CA ASP A 132 -1.50 -19.96 -0.75
C ASP A 132 -2.33 -18.66 -0.69
N LEU A 133 -3.64 -18.72 -0.98
CA LEU A 133 -4.59 -17.59 -1.16
C LEU A 133 -4.28 -16.65 -2.32
N VAL A 134 -3.19 -16.91 -3.05
CA VAL A 134 -2.61 -16.00 -4.03
C VAL A 134 -2.77 -16.55 -5.43
N THR A 135 -2.41 -17.82 -5.60
CA THR A 135 -2.44 -18.56 -6.85
C THR A 135 -3.72 -19.37 -6.89
N TRP A 136 -4.63 -18.96 -7.77
CA TRP A 136 -5.92 -19.61 -7.98
C TRP A 136 -5.89 -20.41 -9.27
N THR A 137 -6.25 -21.68 -9.18
CA THR A 137 -6.12 -22.63 -10.30
C THR A 137 -7.36 -23.52 -10.42
N ASN A 138 -7.35 -24.37 -11.45
CA ASN A 138 -8.32 -25.44 -11.67
C ASN A 138 -9.78 -24.95 -11.75
N GLU A 139 -10.03 -23.93 -12.58
CA GLU A 139 -11.37 -23.44 -12.88
C GLU A 139 -12.29 -24.60 -13.33
N ARG A 140 -13.40 -24.77 -12.61
CA ARG A 140 -14.46 -25.73 -12.93
C ARG A 140 -15.80 -25.02 -12.90
N LEU A 141 -16.70 -25.44 -13.79
CA LEU A 141 -18.13 -25.15 -13.70
C LEU A 141 -18.81 -26.49 -13.43
N VAL A 142 -19.28 -26.69 -12.20
CA VAL A 142 -19.83 -27.97 -11.74
C VAL A 142 -21.34 -27.88 -11.68
N THR A 143 -22.05 -28.66 -12.50
CA THR A 143 -23.51 -28.75 -12.43
C THR A 143 -23.94 -29.43 -11.13
N VAL A 144 -24.77 -28.76 -10.34
CA VAL A 144 -25.23 -29.26 -9.03
C VAL A 144 -26.74 -29.49 -8.96
N GLU A 145 -27.50 -29.05 -9.97
CA GLU A 145 -28.95 -29.26 -10.06
C GLU A 145 -29.36 -29.90 -11.40
N ASP A 146 -30.48 -30.62 -11.37
CA ASP A 146 -31.05 -31.29 -12.55
C ASP A 146 -31.79 -30.31 -13.49
N SER A 147 -32.29 -30.82 -14.62
CA SER A 147 -32.89 -30.00 -15.67
C SER A 147 -34.17 -29.27 -15.27
N THR A 148 -34.79 -29.61 -14.14
CA THR A 148 -36.00 -28.93 -13.64
C THR A 148 -35.69 -27.62 -12.93
N ALA A 149 -34.43 -27.39 -12.55
CA ALA A 149 -33.99 -26.16 -11.90
C ALA A 149 -33.91 -25.00 -12.92
N GLY A 150 -34.44 -23.84 -12.51
CA GLY A 150 -34.35 -22.62 -13.30
C GLY A 150 -33.00 -21.91 -13.21
N MET A 151 -32.33 -22.03 -12.05
CA MET A 151 -31.02 -21.43 -11.78
C MET A 151 -30.35 -22.00 -10.51
N VAL A 152 -29.06 -21.76 -10.36
CA VAL A 152 -28.28 -21.99 -9.13
C VAL A 152 -27.56 -20.70 -8.78
N TRP A 153 -27.94 -20.05 -7.67
CA TRP A 153 -27.45 -18.73 -7.27
C TRP A 153 -26.90 -18.67 -5.85
N ALA A 154 -25.96 -17.76 -5.63
CA ALA A 154 -25.28 -17.45 -4.38
C ALA A 154 -24.79 -18.70 -3.62
N PRO A 155 -23.92 -19.53 -4.24
CA PRO A 155 -23.40 -20.71 -3.57
C PRO A 155 -22.42 -20.33 -2.46
N SER A 156 -22.56 -20.97 -1.29
CA SER A 156 -21.59 -20.92 -0.21
C SER A 156 -21.45 -22.29 0.45
N ALA A 157 -20.48 -22.45 1.36
CA ALA A 157 -20.22 -23.72 1.99
C ALA A 157 -19.65 -23.60 3.41
N ILE A 158 -19.98 -24.57 4.24
CA ILE A 158 -19.39 -24.74 5.57
C ILE A 158 -18.93 -26.19 5.76
N TRP A 159 -17.83 -26.39 6.47
CA TRP A 159 -17.37 -27.73 6.83
C TRP A 159 -18.25 -28.33 7.93
N ASP A 160 -18.84 -29.49 7.66
CA ASP A 160 -19.60 -30.28 8.62
C ASP A 160 -18.71 -31.37 9.21
N GLU A 161 -18.22 -31.13 10.42
CA GLU A 161 -17.33 -32.04 11.14
C GLU A 161 -17.96 -33.42 11.38
N ALA A 162 -19.28 -33.50 11.58
CA ALA A 162 -19.96 -34.77 11.84
C ALA A 162 -20.00 -35.65 10.59
N LYS A 163 -19.97 -35.05 9.40
CA LYS A 163 -19.94 -35.74 8.11
C LYS A 163 -18.53 -35.87 7.53
N GLY A 164 -17.60 -35.01 7.93
CA GLY A 164 -16.28 -34.88 7.31
C GLY A 164 -16.40 -34.46 5.84
N GLN A 165 -17.33 -33.53 5.56
CA GLN A 165 -17.65 -33.05 4.21
C GLN A 165 -18.05 -31.56 4.27
N TYR A 166 -17.92 -30.86 3.15
CA TYR A 166 -18.49 -29.53 2.98
C TYR A 166 -19.99 -29.65 2.72
N PHE A 167 -20.79 -28.97 3.55
CA PHE A 167 -22.19 -28.67 3.28
C PHE A 167 -22.21 -27.46 2.35
N VAL A 168 -22.55 -27.66 1.07
CA VAL A 168 -22.62 -26.60 0.06
C VAL A 168 -24.09 -26.28 -0.19
N HIS A 169 -24.47 -25.01 -0.18
CA HIS A 169 -25.85 -24.58 -0.38
C HIS A 169 -25.96 -23.44 -1.38
N TRP A 170 -27.14 -23.31 -1.99
CA TRP A 170 -27.46 -22.29 -2.99
C TRP A 170 -28.98 -22.05 -3.06
N ALA A 171 -29.40 -20.97 -3.70
CA ALA A 171 -30.80 -20.70 -4.00
C ALA A 171 -31.20 -21.27 -5.37
N SER A 172 -32.39 -21.85 -5.47
CA SER A 172 -32.95 -22.35 -6.73
C SER A 172 -34.49 -22.37 -6.73
N LYS A 173 -35.09 -22.41 -7.91
CA LYS A 173 -36.52 -22.68 -8.11
C LYS A 173 -36.70 -23.70 -9.22
N PHE A 174 -37.84 -24.38 -9.21
CA PHE A 174 -38.04 -25.56 -10.03
C PHE A 174 -39.32 -25.47 -10.87
N TYR A 175 -39.26 -26.08 -12.04
CA TYR A 175 -40.39 -26.28 -12.95
C TYR A 175 -40.82 -27.74 -12.92
N PRO A 176 -42.10 -28.04 -13.18
CA PRO A 176 -42.54 -29.43 -13.29
C PRO A 176 -41.84 -30.10 -14.49
N THR A 177 -41.57 -31.40 -14.39
CA THR A 177 -40.96 -32.17 -15.49
C THR A 177 -41.79 -32.14 -16.78
N SER A 178 -43.09 -31.82 -16.68
CA SER A 178 -44.00 -31.60 -17.81
C SER A 178 -43.80 -30.25 -18.53
N ASP A 179 -43.03 -29.31 -17.96
CA ASP A 179 -42.67 -28.02 -18.55
C ASP A 179 -41.14 -27.94 -18.75
N PRO A 180 -40.55 -28.76 -19.64
CA PRO A 180 -39.10 -28.78 -19.84
C PRO A 180 -38.53 -27.50 -20.48
N GLN A 181 -39.40 -26.59 -20.92
CA GLN A 181 -39.03 -25.29 -21.51
C GLN A 181 -39.15 -24.14 -20.50
N HIS A 182 -39.56 -24.41 -19.26
CA HIS A 182 -39.67 -23.45 -18.16
C HIS A 182 -40.54 -22.23 -18.51
N THR A 183 -41.62 -22.46 -19.25
CA THR A 183 -42.54 -21.42 -19.75
C THR A 183 -43.63 -21.06 -18.73
N GLY A 184 -43.98 -22.00 -17.86
CA GLY A 184 -45.01 -21.87 -16.83
C GLY A 184 -44.53 -21.13 -15.58
N ALA A 185 -45.27 -21.32 -14.49
CA ALA A 185 -44.92 -20.80 -13.18
C ALA A 185 -43.94 -21.76 -12.46
N PRO A 186 -42.82 -21.27 -11.94
CA PRO A 186 -41.93 -22.08 -11.10
C PRO A 186 -42.50 -22.25 -9.68
N SER A 187 -41.86 -23.12 -8.89
CA SER A 187 -41.97 -23.07 -7.43
C SER A 187 -41.46 -21.74 -6.87
N SER A 188 -41.74 -21.47 -5.59
CA SER A 188 -40.98 -20.46 -4.84
C SER A 188 -39.49 -20.81 -4.82
N ILE A 189 -38.64 -19.78 -4.73
CA ILE A 189 -37.19 -19.96 -4.55
C ILE A 189 -36.94 -20.51 -3.14
N ARG A 190 -36.12 -21.55 -3.07
CA ARG A 190 -35.79 -22.29 -1.86
C ARG A 190 -34.27 -22.48 -1.77
N ILE A 191 -33.78 -22.72 -0.56
CA ILE A 191 -32.37 -23.07 -0.35
C ILE A 191 -32.20 -24.57 -0.49
N ARG A 192 -31.27 -24.94 -1.36
CA ARG A 192 -30.87 -26.30 -1.70
C ARG A 192 -29.48 -26.56 -1.12
N TYR A 193 -29.15 -27.83 -0.92
CA TYR A 193 -27.82 -28.21 -0.47
C TYR A 193 -27.38 -29.57 -1.01
N ALA A 194 -26.07 -29.78 -1.05
CA ALA A 194 -25.44 -31.07 -1.27
C ALA A 194 -24.12 -31.16 -0.48
N TYR A 195 -23.66 -32.38 -0.24
CA TYR A 195 -22.36 -32.63 0.38
C TYR A 195 -21.28 -32.92 -0.66
N THR A 196 -20.08 -32.42 -0.43
CA THR A 196 -18.88 -32.75 -1.21
C THR A 196 -17.65 -32.87 -0.32
N LYS A 197 -16.64 -33.62 -0.76
CA LYS A 197 -15.32 -33.65 -0.12
C LYS A 197 -14.29 -32.77 -0.82
N ASP A 198 -14.53 -32.42 -2.08
CA ASP A 198 -13.49 -31.91 -2.97
C ASP A 198 -13.96 -30.84 -3.97
N PHE A 199 -15.25 -30.46 -3.92
CA PHE A 199 -15.90 -29.57 -4.89
C PHE A 199 -15.77 -30.06 -6.34
N LYS A 200 -15.79 -31.38 -6.53
CA LYS A 200 -15.88 -32.04 -7.85
C LYS A 200 -17.04 -33.01 -7.89
N THR A 201 -17.17 -33.85 -6.86
CA THR A 201 -18.26 -34.81 -6.75
C THR A 201 -19.20 -34.38 -5.63
N PHE A 202 -20.47 -34.26 -5.95
CA PHE A 202 -21.54 -33.85 -5.03
C PHE A 202 -22.51 -35.01 -4.82
N SER A 203 -23.08 -35.08 -3.62
CA SER A 203 -24.29 -35.88 -3.40
C SER A 203 -25.45 -35.32 -4.23
N ALA A 204 -26.53 -36.09 -4.39
CA ALA A 204 -27.77 -35.55 -4.92
C ALA A 204 -28.25 -34.36 -4.07
N PRO A 205 -28.71 -33.26 -4.69
CA PRO A 205 -29.15 -32.08 -3.96
C PRO A 205 -30.48 -32.31 -3.25
N GLN A 206 -30.66 -31.68 -2.09
CA GLN A 206 -31.87 -31.78 -1.26
C GLN A 206 -32.36 -30.40 -0.81
N ASP A 207 -33.63 -30.33 -0.39
CA ASP A 207 -34.19 -29.11 0.21
C ASP A 207 -33.55 -28.90 1.59
N TYR A 208 -32.96 -27.72 1.82
CA TYR A 208 -32.53 -27.29 3.14
C TYR A 208 -33.54 -26.34 3.78
N ILE A 209 -33.99 -25.32 3.03
CA ILE A 209 -35.04 -24.40 3.47
C ILE A 209 -36.04 -24.23 2.34
N ASN A 210 -37.28 -24.62 2.60
CA ASN A 210 -38.41 -24.39 1.71
C ASN A 210 -39.55 -23.74 2.50
N ARG A 211 -39.74 -22.42 2.32
CA ARG A 211 -40.77 -21.62 3.01
C ARG A 211 -41.90 -21.21 2.07
N SER A 212 -42.22 -22.05 1.10
CA SER A 212 -43.27 -21.75 0.13
C SER A 212 -44.54 -21.21 0.81
N PRO A 213 -45.14 -20.12 0.30
CA PRO A 213 -44.85 -19.45 -0.96
C PRO A 213 -43.73 -18.39 -0.91
N THR A 214 -43.07 -18.19 0.23
CA THR A 214 -42.00 -17.19 0.38
C THR A 214 -40.74 -17.59 -0.40
N ASN A 215 -40.19 -16.65 -1.17
CA ASN A 215 -38.92 -16.82 -1.85
C ASN A 215 -37.77 -16.52 -0.89
N ILE A 216 -36.89 -17.49 -0.68
CA ILE A 216 -35.72 -17.34 0.20
C ILE A 216 -34.44 -17.49 -0.63
N ILE A 217 -33.54 -16.51 -0.53
CA ILE A 217 -32.23 -16.52 -1.20
C ILE A 217 -31.11 -16.08 -0.25
N ASP A 218 -29.88 -16.09 -0.77
CA ASP A 218 -28.67 -15.57 -0.12
C ASP A 218 -28.50 -16.04 1.32
N GLN A 219 -28.62 -17.35 1.52
CA GLN A 219 -28.33 -17.93 2.82
C GLN A 219 -26.84 -17.81 3.12
N GLU A 220 -26.48 -17.48 4.36
CA GLU A 220 -25.10 -17.64 4.86
C GLU A 220 -25.07 -18.02 6.34
N PHE A 221 -24.00 -18.68 6.78
CA PHE A 221 -23.79 -19.13 8.15
C PHE A 221 -22.67 -18.38 8.87
N LEU A 222 -22.84 -18.22 10.17
CA LEU A 222 -21.76 -17.92 11.11
C LEU A 222 -21.73 -19.01 12.18
N ALA A 223 -20.65 -19.80 12.21
CA ALA A 223 -20.46 -20.82 13.23
C ALA A 223 -20.23 -20.18 14.61
N LEU A 224 -21.04 -20.57 15.61
CA LEU A 224 -20.98 -20.05 16.98
C LEU A 224 -20.21 -20.97 17.95
N GLY A 225 -19.64 -22.06 17.44
CA GLY A 225 -19.01 -23.12 18.24
C GLY A 225 -20.01 -24.09 18.86
N ASN A 226 -19.53 -25.22 19.38
CA ASN A 226 -20.36 -26.23 20.06
C ASN A 226 -21.60 -26.68 19.27
N ASN A 227 -21.44 -26.89 17.95
CA ASN A 227 -22.52 -27.26 17.04
C ASN A 227 -23.68 -26.22 16.99
N ALA A 228 -23.41 -24.98 17.37
CA ALA A 228 -24.33 -23.85 17.27
C ALA A 228 -23.96 -22.94 16.10
N TYR A 229 -24.97 -22.35 15.47
CA TYR A 229 -24.85 -21.56 14.25
C TYR A 229 -25.82 -20.39 14.28
N ALA A 230 -25.40 -19.24 13.76
CA ALA A 230 -26.32 -18.24 13.23
C ALA A 230 -26.43 -18.48 11.72
N ARG A 231 -27.62 -18.26 11.16
CA ARG A 231 -27.82 -18.17 9.72
C ARG A 231 -28.54 -16.88 9.37
N PHE A 232 -28.21 -16.36 8.22
CA PHE A 232 -28.77 -15.14 7.66
C PHE A 232 -29.47 -15.52 6.36
N LEU A 233 -30.65 -14.94 6.14
CA LEU A 233 -31.50 -15.29 5.02
C LEU A 233 -32.11 -14.02 4.47
N LYS A 234 -32.17 -13.92 3.15
CA LYS A 234 -32.98 -12.92 2.46
C LYS A 234 -34.37 -13.48 2.18
N ASP A 235 -35.38 -12.81 2.72
CA ASP A 235 -36.74 -12.91 2.22
C ASP A 235 -36.86 -12.05 0.97
N GLU A 236 -36.82 -12.69 -0.19
CA GLU A 236 -36.92 -12.04 -1.49
C GLU A 236 -38.35 -11.59 -1.81
N SER A 237 -39.36 -12.13 -1.12
CA SER A 237 -40.73 -11.64 -1.25
C SER A 237 -40.93 -10.32 -0.49
N ALA A 238 -40.35 -10.19 0.71
CA ALA A 238 -40.43 -8.98 1.54
C ALA A 238 -39.28 -7.99 1.32
N LYS A 239 -38.21 -8.38 0.60
CA LYS A 239 -36.96 -7.63 0.42
C LYS A 239 -36.24 -7.33 1.74
N THR A 240 -36.23 -8.28 2.67
CA THR A 240 -35.62 -8.12 4.01
C THR A 240 -34.60 -9.19 4.31
N VAL A 241 -33.59 -8.86 5.12
CA VAL A 241 -32.65 -9.85 5.68
C VAL A 241 -32.93 -10.03 7.17
N PHE A 242 -32.89 -11.28 7.64
CA PHE A 242 -33.08 -11.62 9.05
C PHE A 242 -32.08 -12.70 9.50
N THR A 243 -31.93 -12.85 10.83
CA THR A 243 -31.06 -13.86 11.44
C THR A 243 -31.87 -14.91 12.19
N GLU A 244 -31.43 -16.16 12.12
CA GLU A 244 -31.91 -17.25 12.97
C GLU A 244 -30.74 -17.96 13.64
N ILE A 245 -31.00 -18.55 14.80
CA ILE A 245 -30.00 -19.25 15.61
C ILE A 245 -30.42 -20.70 15.80
N SER A 246 -29.44 -21.60 15.68
CA SER A 246 -29.54 -22.98 16.12
C SER A 246 -28.45 -23.29 17.13
N THR A 247 -28.77 -24.13 18.12
CA THR A 247 -27.84 -24.61 19.14
C THR A 247 -27.56 -26.11 19.05
N ASN A 248 -28.15 -26.79 18.05
CA ASN A 248 -28.09 -28.24 17.90
C ASN A 248 -27.79 -28.70 16.47
N GLY A 249 -27.12 -27.87 15.68
CA GLY A 249 -26.53 -28.23 14.39
C GLY A 249 -27.16 -27.58 13.18
N LEU A 250 -26.58 -27.85 12.00
CA LEU A 250 -27.08 -27.34 10.71
C LEU A 250 -28.54 -27.76 10.46
N PHE A 251 -28.90 -29.01 10.81
CA PHE A 251 -30.29 -29.52 10.73
C PHE A 251 -31.05 -29.41 12.05
N GLY A 252 -30.56 -28.59 12.97
CA GLY A 252 -31.17 -28.36 14.26
C GLY A 252 -32.45 -27.55 14.19
N THR A 253 -32.99 -27.25 15.37
CA THR A 253 -34.09 -26.29 15.50
C THR A 253 -33.53 -24.89 15.29
N TRP A 254 -34.20 -24.09 14.46
CA TRP A 254 -33.83 -22.71 14.18
C TRP A 254 -34.87 -21.75 14.76
N SER A 255 -34.41 -20.75 15.50
CA SER A 255 -35.27 -19.74 16.12
C SER A 255 -34.83 -18.32 15.74
N ARG A 256 -35.79 -17.42 15.54
CA ARG A 256 -35.53 -16.00 15.32
C ARG A 256 -35.52 -15.28 16.67
N PRO A 257 -34.35 -14.85 17.19
CA PRO A 257 -34.19 -14.51 18.60
C PRO A 257 -34.97 -13.24 19.03
N ALA A 258 -35.17 -12.28 18.13
CA ALA A 258 -35.96 -11.07 18.38
C ALA A 258 -37.45 -11.21 18.00
N GLY A 259 -37.95 -12.44 17.81
CA GLY A 259 -39.33 -12.75 17.43
C GLY A 259 -39.53 -12.95 15.93
N ALA A 260 -40.64 -13.59 15.54
CA ALA A 260 -40.86 -14.12 14.19
C ALA A 260 -40.83 -13.10 13.04
N ASN A 261 -41.07 -11.82 13.33
CA ASN A 261 -41.07 -10.73 12.34
C ASN A 261 -39.81 -9.88 12.37
N ALA A 262 -38.84 -10.18 13.24
CA ALA A 262 -37.62 -9.39 13.34
C ALA A 262 -36.81 -9.45 12.04
N ILE A 263 -36.29 -8.29 11.62
CA ILE A 263 -35.41 -8.14 10.47
C ILE A 263 -34.19 -7.33 10.91
N ILE A 264 -33.09 -7.48 10.17
CA ILE A 264 -31.90 -6.64 10.31
C ILE A 264 -32.08 -5.36 9.49
N ALA A 265 -32.45 -5.52 8.22
CA ALA A 265 -32.69 -4.40 7.31
C ALA A 265 -33.62 -4.82 6.15
N SER A 266 -34.15 -3.80 5.46
CA SER A 266 -34.96 -3.93 4.25
C SER A 266 -34.26 -3.26 3.07
N GLY A 267 -34.59 -3.68 1.84
CA GLY A 267 -33.94 -3.20 0.61
C GLY A 267 -32.48 -3.68 0.47
N VAL A 268 -32.18 -4.84 1.07
CA VAL A 268 -30.83 -5.41 1.15
C VAL A 268 -30.80 -6.88 0.73
N GLU A 269 -29.62 -7.37 0.37
CA GLU A 269 -29.33 -8.76 0.03
C GLU A 269 -27.95 -9.22 0.46
N GLY A 270 -27.58 -10.46 0.10
CA GLY A 270 -26.23 -10.97 0.26
C GLY A 270 -25.60 -10.84 1.65
N PRO A 271 -26.17 -11.40 2.73
CA PRO A 271 -25.54 -11.33 4.04
C PRO A 271 -24.18 -12.04 4.07
N ALA A 272 -23.12 -11.34 4.47
CA ALA A 272 -21.79 -11.91 4.67
C ALA A 272 -21.27 -11.70 6.10
N PRO A 273 -21.54 -12.65 7.01
CA PRO A 273 -21.11 -12.59 8.40
C PRO A 273 -19.68 -13.10 8.60
N TYR A 274 -18.94 -12.51 9.53
CA TYR A 274 -17.62 -12.97 9.94
C TYR A 274 -17.30 -12.52 11.38
N TRP A 275 -16.43 -13.26 12.06
CA TRP A 275 -16.01 -12.92 13.43
C TRP A 275 -15.02 -11.76 13.44
N ASP A 276 -15.06 -10.95 14.49
CA ASP A 276 -14.01 -9.98 14.78
C ASP A 276 -12.75 -10.70 15.24
N ASN A 277 -11.61 -10.41 14.59
CA ASN A 277 -10.33 -11.04 14.89
C ASN A 277 -9.80 -10.69 16.30
N GLN A 278 -10.19 -9.55 16.89
CA GLN A 278 -9.61 -9.03 18.14
C GLN A 278 -10.57 -9.05 19.32
N VAL A 279 -11.88 -8.93 19.08
CA VAL A 279 -12.91 -8.83 20.13
C VAL A 279 -13.74 -10.11 20.18
N ALA A 280 -13.50 -10.94 21.19
CA ALA A 280 -14.23 -12.20 21.36
C ALA A 280 -15.74 -11.95 21.51
N GLY A 281 -16.54 -12.69 20.73
CA GLY A 281 -18.00 -12.57 20.75
C GLY A 281 -18.56 -11.42 19.92
N LYS A 282 -17.71 -10.55 19.36
CA LYS A 282 -18.11 -9.55 18.37
C LYS A 282 -18.06 -10.15 16.97
N ALA A 283 -19.12 -9.94 16.20
CA ALA A 283 -19.19 -10.31 14.78
C ALA A 283 -19.53 -9.10 13.93
N HIS A 284 -19.13 -9.19 12.66
CA HIS A 284 -19.44 -8.26 11.60
C HIS A 284 -20.37 -8.93 10.58
N LEU A 285 -21.15 -8.13 9.88
CA LEU A 285 -22.07 -8.55 8.83
C LEU A 285 -22.09 -7.50 7.74
N LEU A 286 -21.87 -7.90 6.49
CA LEU A 286 -22.13 -7.02 5.35
C LEU A 286 -23.51 -7.30 4.80
N LEU A 287 -24.23 -6.23 4.41
CA LEU A 287 -25.51 -6.31 3.71
C LEU A 287 -25.43 -5.51 2.41
N ASP A 288 -25.71 -6.14 1.29
CA ASP A 288 -25.63 -5.55 -0.05
C ASP A 288 -26.90 -4.73 -0.31
N PHE A 289 -26.77 -3.40 -0.32
CA PHE A 289 -27.85 -2.52 -0.75
C PHE A 289 -27.87 -2.52 -2.28
N TYR A 290 -28.46 -3.57 -2.87
CA TYR A 290 -28.43 -3.87 -4.30
C TYR A 290 -28.96 -2.73 -5.19
N GLY A 291 -29.92 -1.94 -4.67
CA GLY A 291 -30.47 -0.74 -5.32
C GLY A 291 -29.69 0.55 -5.08
N ALA A 292 -28.54 0.51 -4.41
CA ALA A 292 -27.73 1.67 -4.02
C ALA A 292 -26.22 1.40 -4.21
N ASP A 293 -25.39 1.90 -3.28
CA ASP A 293 -23.93 1.92 -3.31
C ASP A 293 -23.27 0.60 -2.85
N GLY A 294 -24.03 -0.50 -2.75
CA GLY A 294 -23.51 -1.84 -2.47
C GLY A 294 -23.42 -2.18 -0.99
N TYR A 295 -22.40 -2.96 -0.63
CA TYR A 295 -22.21 -3.45 0.74
C TYR A 295 -22.09 -2.34 1.77
N ARG A 296 -22.77 -2.51 2.91
CA ARG A 296 -22.59 -1.69 4.11
C ARG A 296 -22.33 -2.57 5.33
N PRO A 297 -21.38 -2.19 6.20
CA PRO A 297 -21.04 -2.98 7.38
C PRO A 297 -22.04 -2.79 8.54
N TYR A 298 -22.30 -3.89 9.24
CA TYR A 298 -23.04 -4.00 10.49
C TYR A 298 -22.20 -4.80 11.49
N GLU A 299 -22.48 -4.62 12.77
CA GLU A 299 -21.81 -5.35 13.84
C GLU A 299 -22.78 -5.82 14.92
N SER A 300 -22.35 -6.82 15.69
CA SER A 300 -23.08 -7.34 16.84
C SER A 300 -22.10 -7.87 17.89
N SER A 301 -22.31 -7.51 19.16
CA SER A 301 -21.70 -8.17 20.31
C SER A 301 -22.63 -9.21 20.96
N ASP A 302 -23.84 -9.37 20.43
CA ASP A 302 -24.86 -10.32 20.88
C ASP A 302 -25.50 -11.01 19.66
N VAL A 303 -24.69 -11.83 18.98
CA VAL A 303 -25.12 -12.57 17.79
C VAL A 303 -26.31 -13.49 18.11
N LYS A 304 -26.31 -14.13 19.28
CA LYS A 304 -27.38 -15.04 19.71
C LYS A 304 -28.70 -14.30 19.99
N GLY A 305 -28.64 -13.05 20.44
CA GLY A 305 -29.81 -12.16 20.53
C GLY A 305 -30.28 -11.60 19.18
N GLY A 306 -29.48 -11.78 18.12
CA GLY A 306 -29.81 -11.34 16.75
C GLY A 306 -29.90 -9.83 16.58
N LYS A 307 -29.21 -9.06 17.44
CA LYS A 307 -29.17 -7.60 17.36
C LYS A 307 -27.99 -7.17 16.50
N TRP A 308 -28.27 -6.45 15.42
CA TRP A 308 -27.26 -5.96 14.49
C TRP A 308 -27.42 -4.46 14.31
N THR A 309 -26.31 -3.73 14.42
CA THR A 309 -26.28 -2.28 14.28
C THR A 309 -25.37 -1.88 13.14
N ALA A 310 -25.77 -0.87 12.36
CA ALA A 310 -24.93 -0.33 11.30
C ALA A 310 -23.60 0.16 11.89
N SER A 311 -22.50 -0.18 11.24
CA SER A 311 -21.16 0.27 11.60
C SER A 311 -20.78 1.55 10.86
N ASP A 312 -19.71 2.20 11.30
CA ASP A 312 -19.08 3.25 10.49
C ASP A 312 -18.66 2.66 9.14
N ARG A 313 -18.96 3.40 8.07
CA ARG A 313 -18.68 3.04 6.68
C ARG A 313 -17.80 4.06 5.97
N SER A 314 -17.29 5.06 6.69
CA SER A 314 -16.47 6.14 6.15
C SER A 314 -15.27 5.64 5.34
N ALA A 315 -14.68 4.52 5.76
CA ALA A 315 -13.53 3.89 5.12
C ALA A 315 -13.86 2.60 4.35
N TRP A 316 -15.15 2.30 4.14
CA TRP A 316 -15.62 1.12 3.40
C TRP A 316 -15.72 1.42 1.89
N PRO A 317 -15.23 0.54 1.00
CA PRO A 317 -15.34 0.77 -0.44
C PRO A 317 -16.78 0.74 -0.94
N GLN A 318 -17.12 1.69 -1.82
CA GLN A 318 -18.40 1.70 -2.52
C GLN A 318 -18.43 0.65 -3.63
N ASN A 319 -19.65 0.26 -4.02
CA ASN A 319 -20.00 -0.59 -5.16
C ASN A 319 -19.57 -2.05 -5.08
N LEU A 320 -19.00 -2.50 -3.95
CA LEU A 320 -18.84 -3.92 -3.67
C LEU A 320 -20.22 -4.57 -3.59
N ARG A 321 -20.37 -5.71 -4.28
CA ARG A 321 -21.60 -6.50 -4.27
C ARG A 321 -21.36 -7.84 -3.56
N HIS A 322 -22.46 -8.58 -3.38
CA HIS A 322 -22.52 -9.86 -2.67
C HIS A 322 -21.25 -10.71 -2.86
N GLY A 323 -20.66 -11.15 -1.76
CA GLY A 323 -19.40 -11.86 -1.66
C GLY A 323 -19.11 -12.20 -0.20
N SER A 324 -17.85 -12.43 0.16
CA SER A 324 -17.47 -13.01 1.46
C SER A 324 -16.17 -12.40 2.03
N VAL A 325 -15.91 -12.65 3.32
CA VAL A 325 -14.73 -12.13 4.03
C VAL A 325 -14.05 -13.25 4.83
N LEU A 326 -12.73 -13.33 4.73
CA LEU A 326 -11.88 -14.28 5.44
C LEU A 326 -10.88 -13.54 6.33
N GLY A 327 -10.81 -13.88 7.62
CA GLY A 327 -9.70 -13.43 8.47
C GLY A 327 -8.38 -14.06 8.03
N VAL A 328 -7.32 -13.25 7.90
CA VAL A 328 -6.01 -13.69 7.41
C VAL A 328 -4.89 -13.24 8.35
N ASN A 329 -3.87 -14.09 8.49
CA ASN A 329 -2.70 -13.82 9.32
C ASN A 329 -1.63 -13.01 8.56
N ALA A 330 -0.61 -12.57 9.30
CA ALA A 330 0.47 -11.75 8.75
C ALA A 330 1.18 -12.40 7.55
N THR A 331 1.42 -13.71 7.59
CA THR A 331 2.09 -14.43 6.49
C THR A 331 1.25 -14.42 5.21
N GLN A 332 -0.04 -14.68 5.32
CA GLN A 332 -0.99 -14.62 4.21
C GLN A 332 -1.11 -13.20 3.66
N VAL A 333 -1.18 -12.20 4.53
CA VAL A 333 -1.21 -10.78 4.16
C VAL A 333 0.02 -10.39 3.35
N VAL A 334 1.21 -10.81 3.79
CA VAL A 334 2.46 -10.56 3.07
C VAL A 334 2.40 -11.21 1.68
N ALA A 335 1.94 -12.46 1.57
CA ALA A 335 1.82 -13.16 0.29
C ALA A 335 0.82 -12.46 -0.67
N LEU A 336 -0.35 -12.09 -0.16
CA LEU A 336 -1.39 -11.36 -0.90
C LEU A 336 -0.90 -10.00 -1.37
N LYS A 337 -0.26 -9.21 -0.49
CA LYS A 337 0.31 -7.91 -0.85
C LYS A 337 1.43 -8.04 -1.88
N LYS A 338 2.29 -9.05 -1.75
CA LYS A 338 3.40 -9.33 -2.68
C LYS A 338 2.90 -9.59 -4.11
N LYS A 339 1.78 -10.30 -4.27
CA LYS A 339 1.22 -10.61 -5.59
C LYS A 339 0.30 -9.52 -6.13
N TRP A 340 -0.65 -9.10 -5.31
CA TRP A 340 -1.86 -8.42 -5.80
C TRP A 340 -1.94 -6.97 -5.40
N SER A 341 -1.36 -6.49 -4.31
CA SER A 341 -1.48 -5.05 -4.04
C SER A 341 -0.86 -4.24 -5.17
N VAL A 342 -1.44 -3.07 -5.48
CA VAL A 342 -0.59 -1.95 -5.89
C VAL A 342 0.47 -1.95 -4.82
N MET A 343 1.71 -2.23 -5.17
CA MET A 343 2.82 -2.01 -4.28
C MET A 343 2.91 -0.49 -4.13
N LYS A 344 1.96 0.11 -3.37
CA LYS A 344 2.01 1.48 -2.89
C LYS A 344 3.16 1.44 -1.89
N LEU A 345 4.32 1.72 -2.46
CA LEU A 345 5.53 2.16 -1.83
C LEU A 345 6.27 1.20 -0.88
N PHE A 346 5.70 0.13 -0.31
CA PHE A 346 6.38 -0.63 0.76
C PHE A 346 7.48 -1.63 0.33
N PHE A 347 7.60 -2.01 -0.95
CA PHE A 347 8.55 -3.05 -1.39
C PHE A 347 9.53 -2.62 -2.50
N TYR A 348 9.50 -1.35 -2.92
CA TYR A 348 10.29 -0.89 -4.07
C TYR A 348 11.79 -0.72 -3.79
N CYS A 349 12.22 -0.77 -2.53
CA CYS A 349 13.65 -0.73 -2.23
C CYS A 349 14.35 -2.06 -2.56
N ARG A 350 13.69 -3.22 -2.38
CA ARG A 350 14.33 -4.55 -2.55
C ARG A 350 14.35 -5.09 -3.97
N LEU A 351 13.31 -4.84 -4.78
CA LEU A 351 13.21 -5.47 -6.12
C LEU A 351 14.05 -4.75 -7.20
N ALA A 352 14.25 -3.44 -7.04
CA ALA A 352 15.10 -2.63 -7.91
C ALA A 352 16.58 -3.04 -7.84
N ILE A 353 17.04 -3.45 -6.64
CA ILE A 353 18.41 -3.92 -6.38
C ILE A 353 18.62 -5.34 -6.95
N LEU A 354 17.60 -6.21 -6.87
CA LEU A 354 17.70 -7.62 -7.25
C LEU A 354 17.47 -7.89 -8.75
N ILE A 355 16.70 -7.06 -9.46
CA ILE A 355 16.50 -7.22 -10.92
C ILE A 355 17.74 -6.77 -11.71
N ALA A 356 18.49 -5.78 -11.22
CA ALA A 356 19.69 -5.28 -11.89
C ALA A 356 20.85 -6.31 -11.93
N SER A 357 20.94 -7.22 -10.96
CA SER A 357 21.97 -8.27 -10.95
C SER A 357 21.67 -9.45 -11.88
N VAL A 358 20.40 -9.64 -12.27
CA VAL A 358 19.96 -10.74 -13.16
C VAL A 358 19.82 -10.26 -14.62
N ALA A 359 19.57 -8.97 -14.85
CA ALA A 359 19.29 -8.42 -16.18
C ALA A 359 20.52 -8.18 -17.08
N SER A 360 21.74 -8.41 -16.62
CA SER A 360 22.98 -8.25 -17.40
C SER A 360 23.24 -9.36 -18.44
N ARG A 361 22.30 -10.32 -18.62
CA ARG A 361 22.50 -11.49 -19.50
C ARG A 361 21.64 -11.55 -20.76
N ILE A 362 20.77 -10.58 -21.06
CA ILE A 362 19.95 -10.63 -22.28
C ILE A 362 19.81 -9.24 -22.88
N ALA A 363 20.37 -9.06 -24.08
CA ALA A 363 20.24 -7.86 -24.92
C ALA A 363 18.89 -7.83 -25.69
N PRO A 364 18.44 -6.65 -26.18
CA PRO A 364 17.03 -6.32 -26.35
C PRO A 364 16.50 -6.34 -27.80
N GLY A 365 15.17 -6.32 -27.94
CA GLY A 365 14.45 -5.89 -29.14
C GLY A 365 13.43 -4.78 -28.79
N PRO A 366 13.08 -3.87 -29.73
CA PRO A 366 12.41 -2.61 -29.42
C PRO A 366 10.87 -2.62 -29.59
N ASP A 367 10.29 -1.48 -29.18
CA ASP A 367 8.92 -0.96 -29.36
C ASP A 367 7.80 -1.38 -28.39
N LEU A 368 7.35 -0.42 -27.58
CA LEU A 368 5.99 0.16 -27.68
C LEU A 368 5.79 1.31 -26.66
N HIS A 369 5.46 2.50 -27.19
CA HIS A 369 4.86 3.61 -26.47
C HIS A 369 3.42 3.30 -26.03
N GLN A 370 3.02 3.65 -24.79
CA GLN A 370 1.92 4.59 -24.47
C GLN A 370 1.37 4.47 -23.03
N ASN A 371 1.17 5.66 -22.43
CA ASN A 371 0.13 6.13 -21.50
C ASN A 371 -0.21 5.37 -20.21
N LEU A 372 0.00 6.06 -19.07
CA LEU A 372 -0.86 5.92 -17.89
C LEU A 372 -1.02 7.26 -17.15
N THR A 373 -2.19 7.86 -17.29
CA THR A 373 -2.70 9.03 -16.56
C THR A 373 -3.18 8.59 -15.17
N ILE A 374 -2.89 9.34 -14.10
CA ILE A 374 -3.48 9.12 -12.77
C ILE A 374 -4.14 10.42 -12.27
N VAL A 375 -5.40 10.28 -11.88
CA VAL A 375 -6.35 11.30 -11.44
C VAL A 375 -6.11 11.64 -9.97
N ASN A 376 -6.03 12.93 -9.64
CA ASN A 376 -6.02 13.47 -8.28
C ASN A 376 -7.44 13.95 -7.89
N SER A 377 -7.77 13.87 -6.60
CA SER A 377 -8.91 14.58 -6.01
C SER A 377 -8.44 15.41 -4.81
N SER A 378 -9.12 16.54 -4.62
CA SER A 378 -8.63 17.83 -4.13
C SER A 378 -8.87 18.12 -2.65
N SER A 379 -8.34 19.27 -2.26
CA SER A 379 -8.06 19.91 -0.96
C SER A 379 -9.26 20.29 -0.08
N THR A 380 -8.98 20.54 1.20
CA THR A 380 -9.51 21.70 1.97
C THR A 380 -8.46 22.19 2.97
N PHE A 381 -8.17 23.50 2.94
CA PHE A 381 -7.31 24.20 3.89
C PHE A 381 -8.06 24.50 5.19
N LEU A 382 -7.48 24.09 6.31
CA LEU A 382 -7.65 24.65 7.65
C LEU A 382 -6.41 24.19 8.43
N THR A 383 -5.75 25.10 9.13
CA THR A 383 -4.61 24.85 10.02
C THR A 383 -4.91 23.65 10.93
N ALA A 384 -4.36 22.49 10.62
CA ALA A 384 -4.56 21.26 11.36
C ALA A 384 -3.20 20.60 11.52
N THR A 385 -2.79 20.43 12.77
CA THR A 385 -1.70 19.54 13.18
C THR A 385 -1.73 18.26 12.34
N VAL A 386 -0.62 17.98 11.66
CA VAL A 386 -0.48 16.85 10.74
C VAL A 386 -0.90 15.55 11.45
N ASN A 387 -1.79 14.78 10.81
CA ASN A 387 -2.31 13.53 11.35
C ASN A 387 -1.20 12.47 11.44
N PRO A 388 -1.09 11.67 12.52
CA PRO A 388 -0.09 10.60 12.63
C PRO A 388 -0.02 9.62 11.43
N ALA A 389 -1.13 9.38 10.73
CA ALA A 389 -1.16 8.56 9.52
C ALA A 389 -0.39 9.19 8.33
N ASP A 390 -0.31 10.52 8.28
CA ASP A 390 0.42 11.25 7.25
C ASP A 390 1.93 11.27 7.56
N HIS A 391 2.35 11.24 8.84
CA HIS A 391 3.76 11.16 9.23
C HIS A 391 4.43 9.88 8.74
N ASP A 392 3.76 8.73 8.88
CA ASP A 392 4.29 7.45 8.40
C ASP A 392 4.38 7.42 6.87
N ALA A 393 3.39 7.97 6.17
CA ALA A 393 3.41 8.07 4.72
C ALA A 393 4.54 8.98 4.22
N ILE A 394 4.75 10.14 4.86
CA ILE A 394 5.83 11.08 4.54
C ILE A 394 7.20 10.44 4.76
N TRP A 395 7.44 9.83 5.94
CA TRP A 395 8.69 9.14 6.24
C TRP A 395 8.98 8.03 5.23
N HIS A 396 7.98 7.19 4.96
CA HIS A 396 8.14 6.04 4.08
C HIS A 396 8.43 6.45 2.63
N LYS A 397 7.77 7.50 2.14
CA LYS A 397 8.01 8.11 0.84
C LYS A 397 9.43 8.67 0.74
N ALA A 398 9.91 9.36 1.78
CA ALA A 398 11.27 9.88 1.83
C ALA A 398 12.30 8.74 1.86
N TYR A 399 12.15 7.76 2.76
CA TYR A 399 13.02 6.59 2.85
C TYR A 399 13.16 5.86 1.51
N CYS A 400 12.04 5.54 0.85
CA CYS A 400 12.06 4.83 -0.42
C CYS A 400 12.73 5.62 -1.55
N ARG A 401 12.51 6.94 -1.61
CA ARG A 401 13.17 7.82 -2.59
C ARG A 401 14.68 7.85 -2.36
N GLY A 402 15.12 8.02 -1.13
CA GLY A 402 16.55 8.07 -0.82
C GLY A 402 17.24 6.75 -1.09
N ALA A 403 16.63 5.63 -0.71
CA ALA A 403 17.17 4.31 -0.99
C ALA A 403 17.28 4.01 -2.49
N ALA A 404 16.28 4.42 -3.28
CA ALA A 404 16.34 4.33 -4.73
C ALA A 404 17.46 5.21 -5.32
N LEU A 405 17.64 6.43 -4.80
CA LEU A 405 18.68 7.35 -5.26
C LEU A 405 20.09 6.85 -4.96
N VAL A 406 20.37 6.43 -3.73
CA VAL A 406 21.70 5.91 -3.37
C VAL A 406 22.03 4.66 -4.18
N LYS A 407 21.03 3.78 -4.40
CA LYS A 407 21.24 2.64 -5.29
C LYS A 407 21.51 3.07 -6.73
N ALA A 408 20.71 3.98 -7.28
CA ALA A 408 20.88 4.46 -8.64
C ALA A 408 22.26 5.09 -8.87
N MET A 409 22.82 5.80 -7.88
CA MET A 409 24.19 6.35 -7.94
C MET A 409 25.25 5.26 -8.11
N SER A 410 25.02 4.04 -7.57
CA SER A 410 25.94 2.90 -7.71
C SER A 410 25.84 2.15 -9.05
N LEU A 411 24.87 2.50 -9.89
CA LEU A 411 24.63 1.85 -11.17
C LEU A 411 25.16 2.72 -12.32
N ASP A 412 25.45 2.10 -13.47
CA ASP A 412 25.61 2.83 -14.71
C ASP A 412 24.28 3.47 -15.15
N GLU A 413 24.36 4.43 -16.07
CA GLU A 413 23.21 5.21 -16.54
C GLU A 413 22.08 4.35 -17.10
N GLN A 414 22.39 3.29 -17.86
CA GLN A 414 21.37 2.44 -18.45
C GLN A 414 20.60 1.72 -17.34
N ASN A 415 21.31 1.15 -16.38
CA ASN A 415 20.75 0.40 -15.27
C ASN A 415 20.02 1.31 -14.28
N SER A 416 20.54 2.50 -13.97
CA SER A 416 19.87 3.47 -13.10
C SER A 416 18.61 4.05 -13.74
N THR A 417 18.65 4.37 -15.04
CA THR A 417 17.48 4.85 -15.81
C THR A 417 16.38 3.79 -15.85
N ARG A 418 16.74 2.54 -16.15
CA ARG A 418 15.81 1.41 -16.11
C ARG A 418 15.25 1.18 -14.71
N MET A 419 16.10 1.30 -13.68
CA MET A 419 15.71 1.11 -12.28
C MET A 419 14.68 2.16 -11.84
N LEU A 420 14.92 3.42 -12.16
CA LEU A 420 14.08 4.53 -11.73
C LEU A 420 12.86 4.75 -12.63
N GLY A 421 12.85 4.14 -13.83
CA GLY A 421 11.83 4.39 -14.85
C GLY A 421 11.86 5.82 -15.36
N TRP A 422 13.03 6.47 -15.31
CA TRP A 422 13.22 7.83 -15.80
C TRP A 422 13.54 7.80 -17.30
N PRO A 423 13.29 8.89 -18.05
CA PRO A 423 13.73 8.98 -19.44
C PRO A 423 15.26 9.04 -19.54
N TYR A 424 15.91 9.60 -18.53
CA TYR A 424 17.36 9.70 -18.38
C TYR A 424 17.69 9.81 -16.89
N THR A 425 18.84 9.27 -16.50
CA THR A 425 19.45 9.58 -15.20
C THR A 425 20.59 10.54 -15.32
N GLN A 426 21.22 10.65 -16.48
CA GLN A 426 22.16 11.71 -16.82
C GLN A 426 21.39 12.88 -17.43
N SER A 427 21.51 14.07 -16.86
CA SER A 427 20.79 15.25 -17.36
C SER A 427 21.24 15.60 -18.78
N PRO A 428 20.32 15.98 -19.67
CA PRO A 428 20.67 16.59 -20.96
C PRO A 428 21.13 18.04 -20.83
N TRP A 429 20.98 18.66 -19.66
CA TRP A 429 21.39 20.04 -19.40
C TRP A 429 22.83 20.07 -18.90
N ASP A 430 23.74 20.66 -19.68
CA ASP A 430 25.16 20.73 -19.37
C ASP A 430 25.77 22.09 -19.72
N GLY A 431 26.89 22.43 -19.10
CA GLY A 431 27.56 23.73 -19.23
C GLY A 431 27.02 24.81 -18.31
N ASP A 432 27.21 26.08 -18.68
CA ASP A 432 26.83 27.25 -17.87
C ASP A 432 25.32 27.58 -17.88
N LEU A 433 24.58 26.94 -18.78
CA LEU A 433 23.14 27.04 -19.01
C LEU A 433 22.62 28.46 -19.30
N LYS A 434 23.47 29.44 -19.67
CA LYS A 434 23.03 30.82 -19.90
C LYS A 434 21.97 30.92 -21.01
N LEU A 435 22.20 30.21 -22.12
CA LEU A 435 21.27 30.21 -23.26
C LEU A 435 19.99 29.43 -22.94
N GLU A 436 20.10 28.32 -22.25
CA GLU A 436 19.00 27.44 -21.87
C GLU A 436 18.08 28.14 -20.86
N LEU A 437 18.63 28.77 -19.82
CA LEU A 437 17.87 29.53 -18.83
C LEU A 437 17.13 30.69 -19.49
N ARG A 438 17.81 31.43 -20.37
CA ARG A 438 17.18 32.50 -21.15
C ARG A 438 16.04 31.98 -22.02
N LYS A 439 16.26 30.89 -22.77
CA LYS A 439 15.25 30.24 -23.60
C LYS A 439 14.02 29.83 -22.76
N TRP A 440 14.26 29.28 -21.58
CA TRP A 440 13.21 28.82 -20.67
C TRP A 440 12.67 29.91 -19.75
N GLY A 441 12.80 31.19 -20.11
CA GLY A 441 12.08 32.28 -19.44
C GLY A 441 12.61 32.71 -18.07
N TYR A 442 13.81 32.25 -17.67
CA TYR A 442 14.43 32.67 -16.42
C TYR A 442 15.09 34.05 -16.55
N LEU A 443 15.00 34.83 -15.47
CA LEU A 443 15.89 35.94 -15.18
C LEU A 443 17.21 35.36 -14.67
N ASP A 444 18.23 35.47 -15.52
CA ASP A 444 19.60 35.02 -15.32
C ASP A 444 20.51 36.17 -15.78
N ASP A 445 20.78 37.10 -14.88
CA ASP A 445 21.47 38.37 -15.15
C ASP A 445 22.60 38.61 -14.15
N ASP A 446 23.76 39.04 -14.66
CA ASP A 446 24.97 39.21 -13.85
C ASP A 446 24.80 40.29 -12.75
N ASN A 447 24.06 41.37 -13.01
CA ASN A 447 23.79 42.38 -11.97
C ASN A 447 22.84 41.82 -10.91
N HIS A 448 21.82 41.07 -11.33
CA HIS A 448 20.90 40.41 -10.42
C HIS A 448 21.60 39.41 -9.50
N HIS A 449 22.58 38.66 -10.01
CA HIS A 449 23.44 37.81 -9.20
C HIS A 449 24.34 38.62 -8.26
N ALA A 450 24.99 39.68 -8.75
CA ALA A 450 25.88 40.52 -7.93
C ALA A 450 25.14 41.17 -6.75
N MET A 451 23.88 41.59 -6.93
CA MET A 451 23.02 42.13 -5.87
C MET A 451 22.71 41.08 -4.79
N ASN A 452 22.72 39.80 -5.15
CA ASN A 452 22.41 38.69 -4.25
C ASN A 452 23.65 37.99 -3.67
N ASP A 453 24.86 38.30 -4.16
CA ASP A 453 26.09 37.61 -3.79
C ASP A 453 26.35 37.61 -2.27
N ASN A 454 26.01 38.71 -1.60
CA ASN A 454 26.17 38.84 -0.15
C ASN A 454 25.27 37.88 0.66
N SER A 455 24.29 37.21 0.04
CA SER A 455 23.51 36.14 0.70
C SER A 455 24.37 34.92 1.00
N CYS A 456 25.52 34.78 0.33
CA CYS A 456 26.52 33.75 0.58
C CYS A 456 27.68 34.26 1.46
N ASP A 457 27.51 35.38 2.17
CA ASP A 457 28.44 35.80 3.23
C ASP A 457 27.98 35.22 4.57
N PHE A 458 28.70 34.19 5.01
CA PHE A 458 28.43 33.48 6.26
C PHE A 458 29.22 34.04 7.45
N SER A 459 29.90 35.18 7.29
CA SER A 459 30.82 35.71 8.32
C SER A 459 30.13 36.11 9.61
N LYS A 460 28.85 36.51 9.51
CA LYS A 460 27.95 36.85 10.61
C LYS A 460 26.67 35.99 10.62
N HIS A 461 26.68 34.89 9.87
CA HIS A 461 25.52 34.02 9.76
C HIS A 461 25.50 33.05 10.93
N HIS A 462 24.31 32.58 11.29
CA HIS A 462 24.09 31.60 12.36
C HIS A 462 24.83 30.27 12.15
N ILE A 463 25.46 30.01 10.99
CA ILE A 463 26.25 28.78 10.75
C ILE A 463 27.76 29.04 10.77
N ARG A 464 28.19 30.17 11.32
CA ARG A 464 29.60 30.58 11.31
C ARG A 464 30.49 29.56 12.01
N SER A 465 30.06 28.98 13.14
CA SER A 465 30.82 27.93 13.83
C SER A 465 31.12 26.72 12.94
N ALA A 466 30.19 26.34 12.05
CA ALA A 466 30.36 25.26 11.11
C ALA A 466 31.47 25.58 10.10
N PHE A 467 31.50 26.81 9.57
CA PHE A 467 32.54 27.26 8.65
C PHE A 467 33.92 27.28 9.31
N ASP A 468 34.02 27.80 10.52
CA ASP A 468 35.27 27.84 11.28
C ASP A 468 35.79 26.42 11.58
N ALA A 469 34.91 25.52 12.01
CA ALA A 469 35.27 24.13 12.32
C ALA A 469 35.68 23.32 11.07
N LEU A 470 35.11 23.64 9.91
CA LEU A 470 35.45 23.01 8.63
C LEU A 470 36.64 23.69 7.92
N GLY A 471 37.12 24.83 8.42
CA GLY A 471 38.21 25.60 7.81
C GLY A 471 37.82 26.25 6.47
N ILE A 472 36.54 26.54 6.27
CA ILE A 472 36.00 27.15 5.05
C ILE A 472 35.96 28.67 5.26
N ASP A 473 36.45 29.45 4.30
CA ASP A 473 36.32 30.91 4.33
C ASP A 473 34.84 31.29 4.16
N PRO A 474 34.21 31.97 5.13
CA PRO A 474 32.78 32.23 5.11
C PRO A 474 32.40 33.46 4.28
N ARG A 475 33.35 34.26 3.80
CA ARG A 475 33.05 35.49 3.06
C ARG A 475 32.48 35.17 1.67
N SER A 476 31.59 36.03 1.18
CA SER A 476 31.13 35.91 -0.22
C SER A 476 32.21 36.38 -1.21
N ALA A 477 32.03 36.09 -2.49
CA ALA A 477 32.91 36.54 -3.56
C ALA A 477 33.05 38.07 -3.62
N LEU A 478 31.94 38.80 -3.42
CA LEU A 478 31.90 40.26 -3.30
C LEU A 478 32.78 40.79 -2.15
N LYS A 479 33.04 39.98 -1.12
CA LYS A 479 33.91 40.29 0.02
C LYS A 479 35.29 39.63 -0.07
N GLY A 480 35.65 39.12 -1.25
CA GLY A 480 36.93 38.48 -1.53
C GLY A 480 37.08 37.08 -0.93
N GLY A 481 35.96 36.40 -0.62
CA GLY A 481 35.90 34.99 -0.26
C GLY A 481 35.53 34.09 -1.44
N PRO A 482 35.42 32.77 -1.24
CA PRO A 482 35.20 31.80 -2.31
C PRO A 482 33.72 31.48 -2.59
N ASN A 483 32.77 32.05 -1.84
CA ASN A 483 31.35 31.70 -1.94
C ASN A 483 30.62 32.65 -2.90
N HIS A 484 30.27 32.15 -4.09
CA HIS A 484 29.53 32.90 -5.11
C HIS A 484 28.04 32.62 -5.01
N CYS A 485 27.20 33.66 -4.90
CA CYS A 485 25.75 33.50 -4.82
C CYS A 485 25.06 33.89 -6.12
N PHE A 486 24.08 33.09 -6.51
CA PHE A 486 23.26 33.25 -7.70
C PHE A 486 21.79 33.28 -7.30
N MET A 487 21.03 34.14 -7.95
CA MET A 487 19.58 34.21 -7.84
C MET A 487 19.00 34.00 -9.23
N LEU A 488 18.17 32.98 -9.36
CA LEU A 488 17.44 32.66 -10.59
C LEU A 488 15.96 32.82 -10.32
N GLU A 489 15.25 33.48 -11.23
CA GLU A 489 13.80 33.68 -11.11
C GLU A 489 13.11 33.29 -12.40
N HIS A 490 12.11 32.40 -12.33
CA HIS A 490 11.27 32.06 -13.48
C HIS A 490 10.14 33.10 -13.63
N ARG A 491 10.56 34.35 -13.85
CA ARG A 491 9.80 35.57 -14.09
C ARG A 491 10.78 36.66 -14.53
N PHE A 492 10.29 37.69 -15.23
CA PHE A 492 11.09 38.84 -15.66
C PHE A 492 12.31 38.52 -16.56
N GLY A 493 12.37 37.32 -17.13
CA GLY A 493 13.42 36.94 -18.08
C GLY A 493 13.42 37.80 -19.35
N SER A 494 14.55 37.87 -20.05
CA SER A 494 14.70 38.69 -21.26
C SER A 494 13.91 38.18 -22.48
N THR A 495 13.37 36.96 -22.42
CA THR A 495 12.54 36.33 -23.46
C THR A 495 11.04 36.44 -23.18
N ILE A 496 10.67 37.09 -22.07
CA ILE A 496 9.26 37.35 -21.78
C ILE A 496 8.68 38.26 -22.86
N ILE A 497 7.53 37.83 -23.40
CA ILE A 497 6.77 38.59 -24.39
C ILE A 497 6.25 39.86 -23.72
N LEU A 498 6.73 41.00 -24.21
CA LEU A 498 6.28 42.32 -23.76
C LEU A 498 4.83 42.56 -24.19
N ASP A 499 4.13 43.41 -23.46
CA ASP A 499 2.77 43.79 -23.83
C ASP A 499 2.73 44.68 -25.08
N LYS A 500 1.51 45.08 -25.47
CA LYS A 500 1.28 45.92 -26.66
C LYS A 500 1.98 47.30 -26.61
N ASN A 501 2.40 47.76 -25.45
CA ASN A 501 3.11 49.03 -25.27
C ASN A 501 4.64 48.83 -25.22
N GLY A 502 5.12 47.58 -25.34
CA GLY A 502 6.52 47.25 -25.13
C GLY A 502 6.93 47.22 -23.66
N GLU A 503 5.98 47.07 -22.73
CA GLU A 503 6.25 47.04 -21.30
C GLU A 503 6.22 45.61 -20.74
N MET A 504 6.95 45.37 -19.64
CA MET A 504 7.00 44.08 -18.96
C MET A 504 5.64 43.78 -18.29
N PRO A 505 4.95 42.68 -18.63
CA PRO A 505 3.66 42.37 -18.02
C PRO A 505 3.78 42.03 -16.52
N SER A 506 2.66 42.13 -15.79
CA SER A 506 2.55 41.57 -14.44
C SER A 506 2.80 40.06 -14.44
N ILE A 507 3.37 39.50 -13.37
CA ILE A 507 3.83 38.10 -13.31
C ILE A 507 2.78 37.10 -13.81
N SER A 508 1.51 37.21 -13.38
CA SER A 508 0.41 36.32 -13.81
C SER A 508 0.16 36.30 -15.33
N LYS A 509 0.53 37.38 -16.03
CA LYS A 509 0.37 37.60 -17.47
C LYS A 509 1.64 37.33 -18.28
N GLN A 510 2.80 37.18 -17.65
CA GLN A 510 4.05 36.93 -18.37
C GLN A 510 4.03 35.57 -19.07
N ARG A 511 4.48 35.57 -20.31
CA ARG A 511 4.59 34.40 -21.19
C ARG A 511 5.92 34.45 -21.92
N TYR A 512 6.46 33.30 -22.31
CA TYR A 512 7.63 33.19 -23.18
C TYR A 512 7.42 32.05 -24.17
N GLU A 513 8.14 32.07 -25.29
CA GLU A 513 8.14 30.99 -26.26
C GLU A 513 9.38 30.12 -26.09
N ALA A 514 9.18 28.80 -26.04
CA ALA A 514 10.26 27.82 -26.11
C ALA A 514 9.79 26.63 -26.95
N ASP A 515 10.62 26.13 -27.85
CA ASP A 515 10.33 24.94 -28.67
C ASP A 515 8.96 24.98 -29.38
N GLY A 516 8.60 26.16 -29.91
CA GLY A 516 7.35 26.38 -30.64
C GLY A 516 6.08 26.36 -29.78
N LYS A 517 6.21 26.35 -28.46
CA LYS A 517 5.11 26.45 -27.50
C LYS A 517 5.25 27.73 -26.66
N ILE A 518 4.11 28.39 -26.42
CA ILE A 518 4.03 29.50 -25.48
C ILE A 518 3.80 28.94 -24.08
N TYR A 519 4.68 29.29 -23.16
CA TYR A 519 4.64 28.91 -21.74
C TYR A 519 4.26 30.09 -20.85
N ARG A 520 3.76 29.75 -19.67
CA ARG A 520 3.52 30.71 -18.59
C ARG A 520 4.73 30.71 -17.66
N VAL A 521 5.14 31.89 -17.20
CA VAL A 521 6.10 31.96 -16.08
C VAL A 521 5.48 31.35 -14.84
N THR A 522 6.27 30.68 -14.02
CA THR A 522 5.77 30.03 -12.80
C THR A 522 5.92 30.92 -11.57
N GLY A 523 6.80 31.92 -11.61
CA GLY A 523 7.17 32.73 -10.46
C GLY A 523 8.15 32.07 -9.49
N ALA A 524 8.62 30.85 -9.81
CA ALA A 524 9.59 30.14 -9.00
C ALA A 524 10.91 30.90 -8.92
N TYR A 525 11.65 30.67 -7.85
CA TYR A 525 12.96 31.25 -7.67
C TYR A 525 13.89 30.26 -6.99
N SER A 526 15.19 30.45 -7.20
CA SER A 526 16.23 29.61 -6.63
C SER A 526 17.45 30.46 -6.31
N LYS A 527 17.72 30.63 -5.02
CA LYS A 527 18.95 31.20 -4.49
C LYS A 527 19.94 30.08 -4.18
N LEU A 528 21.04 30.08 -4.92
CA LEU A 528 22.05 29.04 -4.94
C LEU A 528 23.40 29.65 -4.62
N GLY A 529 24.25 28.94 -3.91
CA GLY A 529 25.64 29.31 -3.75
C GLY A 529 26.57 28.26 -4.33
N ILE A 530 27.74 28.67 -4.77
CA ILE A 530 28.80 27.81 -5.30
C ILE A 530 30.13 28.23 -4.67
N ASN A 531 30.83 27.27 -4.08
CA ASN A 531 32.23 27.42 -3.68
C ASN A 531 33.04 26.30 -4.34
N ARG A 532 33.65 26.62 -5.48
CA ARG A 532 34.48 25.66 -6.23
C ARG A 532 35.83 25.41 -5.57
N LYS A 533 36.34 26.31 -4.74
CA LYS A 533 37.60 26.11 -4.01
C LYS A 533 37.48 24.93 -3.04
N ASP A 534 36.38 24.87 -2.31
CA ASP A 534 36.13 23.84 -1.28
C ASP A 534 35.19 22.73 -1.76
N GLY A 535 34.68 22.82 -2.99
CA GLY A 535 33.81 21.82 -3.61
C GLY A 535 32.41 21.77 -2.99
N ILE A 536 31.77 22.92 -2.83
CA ILE A 536 30.50 23.07 -2.11
C ILE A 536 29.42 23.68 -3.01
N VAL A 537 28.22 23.10 -2.95
CA VAL A 537 26.99 23.72 -3.46
C VAL A 537 26.09 24.07 -2.27
N TYR A 538 25.58 25.29 -2.26
CA TYR A 538 24.63 25.79 -1.25
C TYR A 538 23.24 25.90 -1.85
N PHE A 539 22.27 25.34 -1.15
CA PHE A 539 20.85 25.52 -1.39
C PHE A 539 20.29 26.40 -0.28
N LEU A 540 20.08 27.68 -0.58
CA LEU A 540 19.80 28.71 0.43
C LEU A 540 18.30 28.96 0.59
N ASP A 541 17.61 29.22 -0.52
CA ASP A 541 16.18 29.54 -0.52
C ASP A 541 15.62 29.27 -1.93
N ARG A 542 14.62 28.40 -2.03
CA ARG A 542 14.12 27.91 -3.32
C ARG A 542 12.65 27.56 -3.24
N THR A 543 11.89 27.93 -4.27
CA THR A 543 10.54 27.42 -4.50
C THR A 543 10.47 26.74 -5.85
N SER A 544 9.91 25.53 -5.92
CA SER A 544 9.83 24.77 -7.17
C SER A 544 8.88 25.42 -8.19
N PRO A 545 9.13 25.26 -9.50
CA PRO A 545 8.21 25.71 -10.56
C PRO A 545 6.79 25.17 -10.42
N GLU A 546 6.62 23.92 -9.99
CA GLU A 546 5.30 23.32 -9.73
C GLU A 546 4.57 24.02 -8.59
N LYS A 547 5.25 24.26 -7.44
CA LYS A 547 4.65 24.91 -6.27
C LYS A 547 4.32 26.38 -6.54
N SER A 548 5.22 27.12 -7.18
CA SER A 548 5.01 28.54 -7.46
C SER A 548 3.92 28.76 -8.51
N ALA A 549 3.85 27.88 -9.52
CA ALA A 549 2.80 27.91 -10.54
C ALA A 549 1.41 27.80 -9.93
N GLN A 550 1.21 27.03 -8.85
CA GLN A 550 -0.10 26.93 -8.20
C GLN A 550 -0.66 28.29 -7.78
N THR A 551 0.20 29.13 -7.22
CA THR A 551 -0.17 30.49 -6.78
C THR A 551 -0.27 31.45 -7.96
N VAL A 552 0.74 31.48 -8.84
CA VAL A 552 0.77 32.44 -9.96
C VAL A 552 -0.31 32.15 -10.99
N TRP A 553 -0.67 30.88 -11.16
CA TRP A 553 -1.66 30.45 -12.15
C TRP A 553 -3.06 30.32 -11.60
N ASP A 554 -3.22 30.42 -10.28
CA ASP A 554 -4.47 30.19 -9.56
C ASP A 554 -5.06 28.81 -9.88
N GLN A 555 -4.21 27.78 -9.77
CA GLN A 555 -4.51 26.40 -10.15
C GLN A 555 -3.93 25.41 -9.13
N GLU A 556 -4.76 24.57 -8.51
CA GLU A 556 -4.26 23.58 -7.54
C GLU A 556 -3.44 22.47 -8.19
N GLN A 557 -3.82 22.03 -9.39
CA GLN A 557 -3.16 20.96 -10.13
C GLN A 557 -2.48 21.55 -11.36
N ILE A 558 -1.18 21.31 -11.47
CA ILE A 558 -0.34 21.84 -12.54
C ILE A 558 0.04 20.70 -13.48
N ASP A 559 -0.27 20.85 -14.77
CA ASP A 559 0.21 19.91 -15.78
C ASP A 559 1.73 20.07 -15.94
N LYS A 560 2.47 18.98 -15.78
CA LYS A 560 3.93 18.97 -15.94
C LYS A 560 4.37 19.32 -17.35
N ALA A 561 3.52 19.12 -18.36
CA ALA A 561 3.78 19.52 -19.73
C ALA A 561 3.74 21.06 -19.93
N ASP A 562 3.16 21.80 -18.98
CA ASP A 562 3.08 23.26 -18.99
C ASP A 562 4.19 23.94 -18.19
N LEU A 563 5.00 23.16 -17.46
CA LEU A 563 6.17 23.65 -16.72
C LEU A 563 7.40 23.76 -17.65
N PRO A 564 8.36 24.68 -17.35
CA PRO A 564 9.62 24.76 -18.09
C PRO A 564 10.38 23.43 -18.05
N ALA A 565 10.97 22.99 -19.17
CA ALA A 565 11.74 21.74 -19.19
C ALA A 565 12.97 21.81 -18.28
N LEU A 566 13.69 22.95 -18.30
CA LEU A 566 14.75 23.27 -17.35
C LEU A 566 14.14 23.82 -16.05
N ARG A 567 14.07 22.98 -15.01
CA ARG A 567 13.39 23.33 -13.76
C ARG A 567 13.91 22.64 -12.50
N SER A 568 14.77 21.64 -12.64
CA SER A 568 15.24 20.88 -11.49
C SER A 568 16.33 21.68 -10.76
N SER A 569 16.29 21.72 -9.42
CA SER A 569 17.33 22.43 -8.66
C SER A 569 18.74 21.86 -8.87
N SER A 570 18.83 20.59 -9.27
CA SER A 570 20.06 19.92 -9.67
C SER A 570 20.66 20.59 -10.92
N ASP A 571 19.88 20.75 -11.98
CA ASP A 571 20.34 21.38 -13.22
C ASP A 571 20.63 22.87 -13.03
N LEU A 572 19.80 23.58 -12.27
CA LEU A 572 20.04 24.99 -11.95
C LEU A 572 21.37 25.17 -11.20
N ALA A 573 21.64 24.31 -10.20
CA ALA A 573 22.92 24.33 -9.49
C ALA A 573 24.09 23.92 -10.39
N TRP A 574 23.89 22.98 -11.32
CA TRP A 574 24.91 22.58 -12.28
C TRP A 574 25.31 23.72 -13.21
N GLY A 575 24.33 24.48 -13.72
CA GLY A 575 24.60 25.68 -14.50
C GLY A 575 25.49 26.67 -13.76
N MET A 576 25.19 26.92 -12.48
CA MET A 576 25.98 27.85 -11.65
C MET A 576 27.36 27.27 -11.30
N TRP A 577 27.45 25.97 -11.06
CA TRP A 577 28.69 25.25 -10.78
C TRP A 577 29.72 25.42 -11.90
N ASN A 578 29.27 25.41 -13.16
CA ASN A 578 30.13 25.59 -14.34
C ASN A 578 30.50 27.06 -14.64
N ARG A 579 29.98 28.04 -13.89
CA ARG A 579 30.33 29.46 -14.06
C ARG A 579 31.54 29.89 -13.24
N ILE A 580 31.94 29.06 -12.28
CA ILE A 580 33.01 29.37 -11.34
C ILE A 580 34.18 28.41 -11.56
N GLU A 581 35.38 28.97 -11.72
CA GLU A 581 36.61 28.18 -11.79
C GLU A 581 36.97 27.60 -10.41
N GLY A 582 37.56 26.40 -10.38
CA GLY A 582 38.06 25.79 -9.14
C GLY A 582 38.06 24.26 -9.21
N GLU A 583 38.03 23.61 -8.05
CA GLU A 583 38.18 22.16 -7.91
C GLU A 583 37.10 21.39 -8.65
N PRO A 584 37.45 20.39 -9.48
CA PRO A 584 36.47 19.60 -10.22
C PRO A 584 35.61 18.72 -9.29
N SER A 585 36.11 18.38 -8.10
CA SER A 585 35.45 17.43 -7.19
C SER A 585 34.47 18.14 -6.25
N ILE A 586 33.24 17.63 -6.21
CA ILE A 586 32.25 17.99 -5.20
C ILE A 586 32.56 17.26 -3.88
N LYS A 587 32.56 17.99 -2.77
CA LYS A 587 32.82 17.47 -1.41
C LYS A 587 31.61 17.58 -0.49
N MET A 588 30.75 18.57 -0.73
CA MET A 588 29.60 18.80 0.14
C MET A 588 28.47 19.53 -0.59
N ILE A 589 27.24 19.20 -0.23
CA ILE A 589 26.05 19.96 -0.60
C ILE A 589 25.36 20.37 0.70
N MET A 590 25.05 21.66 0.84
CA MET A 590 24.42 22.21 2.05
C MET A 590 23.01 22.68 1.72
N SER A 591 22.02 22.25 2.51
CA SER A 591 20.67 22.81 2.51
C SER A 591 20.48 23.61 3.78
N LEU A 592 20.26 24.92 3.65
CA LEU A 592 20.11 25.85 4.76
C LEU A 592 18.66 26.30 4.91
N ASN A 593 18.30 26.84 6.08
CA ASN A 593 17.01 27.48 6.37
C ASN A 593 15.82 26.61 5.95
N ILE A 594 15.80 25.37 6.46
CA ILE A 594 14.80 24.39 6.06
C ILE A 594 13.50 24.66 6.82
N ILE A 595 12.48 25.14 6.09
CA ILE A 595 11.19 25.56 6.67
C ILE A 595 9.98 24.73 6.19
N ASN A 596 10.16 23.65 5.41
CA ASN A 596 9.02 22.85 4.96
C ASN A 596 8.62 21.78 5.98
N ASP A 597 7.32 21.71 6.24
CA ASP A 597 6.66 20.84 7.21
C ASP A 597 7.06 19.37 7.06
N GLU A 598 7.13 18.84 5.83
CA GLU A 598 7.52 17.43 5.59
C GLU A 598 8.91 17.12 6.17
N THR A 599 9.87 18.04 6.02
CA THR A 599 11.25 17.82 6.51
C THR A 599 11.36 18.15 7.99
N VAL A 600 10.80 19.29 8.42
CA VAL A 600 10.96 19.84 9.78
C VAL A 600 10.11 19.07 10.80
N ASP A 601 8.87 18.73 10.47
CA ASP A 601 7.93 18.15 11.46
C ASP A 601 7.94 16.62 11.47
N VAL A 602 8.45 15.99 10.41
CA VAL A 602 8.40 14.53 10.25
C VAL A 602 9.77 13.90 10.11
N ILE A 603 10.55 14.28 9.08
CA ILE A 603 11.75 13.55 8.71
C ILE A 603 12.90 13.83 9.69
N ILE A 604 13.21 15.09 9.99
CA ILE A 604 14.27 15.44 10.94
C ILE A 604 13.98 14.89 12.34
N PRO A 605 12.79 15.07 12.95
CA PRO A 605 12.50 14.56 14.29
C PRO A 605 12.62 13.04 14.37
N ARG A 606 12.19 12.32 13.34
CA ARG A 606 12.29 10.85 13.30
C ARG A 606 13.72 10.37 13.05
N ALA A 607 14.52 11.12 12.28
CA ALA A 607 15.96 10.88 12.15
C ALA A 607 16.71 11.12 13.47
N LEU A 608 16.42 12.20 14.18
CA LEU A 608 16.98 12.48 15.51
C LEU A 608 16.59 11.41 16.52
N LYS A 609 15.34 10.96 16.50
CA LYS A 609 14.87 9.85 17.35
C LYS A 609 15.65 8.56 17.10
N ALA A 610 16.01 8.27 15.85
CA ALA A 610 16.87 7.12 15.53
C ALA A 610 18.27 7.22 16.16
N MET A 611 18.72 8.46 16.41
CA MET A 611 19.98 8.77 17.10
C MET A 611 19.82 9.00 18.61
N GLY A 612 18.64 8.74 19.18
CA GLY A 612 18.36 8.96 20.60
C GLY A 612 18.28 10.44 21.01
N LYS A 613 18.01 11.32 20.05
CA LYS A 613 17.88 12.78 20.23
C LYS A 613 16.43 13.22 20.06
N THR A 614 16.05 14.30 20.75
CA THR A 614 14.68 14.83 20.74
C THR A 614 14.56 16.20 20.08
N GLU A 615 15.69 16.88 19.87
CA GLU A 615 15.75 18.22 19.30
C GLU A 615 16.98 18.38 18.40
N VAL A 616 16.93 19.37 17.52
CA VAL A 616 18.08 19.75 16.69
C VAL A 616 19.07 20.49 17.58
N GLU A 617 20.32 20.03 17.63
CA GLU A 617 21.38 20.68 18.41
C GLU A 617 22.08 21.76 17.58
N LYS A 618 22.64 22.78 18.25
CA LYS A 618 23.60 23.70 17.63
C LYS A 618 24.83 22.94 17.14
N TRP A 619 25.69 23.56 16.34
CA TRP A 619 26.94 22.93 15.90
C TRP A 619 27.71 22.31 17.10
N PRO A 620 28.20 21.04 17.00
CA PRO A 620 28.38 20.22 15.79
C PRO A 620 27.14 19.41 15.34
N GLY A 621 26.02 19.50 16.03
CA GLY A 621 24.79 18.78 15.71
C GLY A 621 24.90 17.26 15.74
N THR A 622 24.02 16.60 14.99
CA THR A 622 23.91 15.13 14.90
C THR A 622 24.42 14.64 13.55
N ASP A 623 25.34 13.66 13.55
CA ASP A 623 25.79 12.94 12.35
C ASP A 623 24.97 11.66 12.15
N LEU A 624 24.61 11.39 10.89
CA LEU A 624 24.07 10.11 10.44
C LEU A 624 24.96 9.55 9.33
N ILE A 625 25.40 8.32 9.47
CA ILE A 625 26.23 7.63 8.48
C ILE A 625 25.34 6.85 7.52
N VAL A 626 25.47 7.14 6.23
CA VAL A 626 24.80 6.38 5.17
C VAL A 626 25.45 5.02 5.11
N GLY A 627 24.65 3.97 5.30
CA GLY A 627 25.18 2.60 5.36
C GLY A 627 25.80 2.21 6.70
N ALA A 628 25.43 2.88 7.80
CA ALA A 628 25.63 2.34 9.15
C ALA A 628 25.13 0.88 9.24
N ASN A 629 25.70 0.07 10.13
CA ASN A 629 25.47 -1.40 10.26
C ASN A 629 24.01 -1.75 10.60
N GLY A 630 23.11 -1.63 9.62
CA GLY A 630 21.67 -1.85 9.75
C GLY A 630 20.95 -0.93 10.74
N GLY A 631 19.64 -1.11 10.86
CA GLY A 631 18.83 -0.46 11.90
C GLY A 631 18.37 0.98 11.61
N ALA A 632 17.98 1.68 12.67
CA ALA A 632 17.24 2.94 12.59
C ALA A 632 18.05 4.11 11.99
N GLU A 633 19.36 4.18 12.23
CA GLU A 633 20.24 5.23 11.66
C GLU A 633 20.34 5.09 10.14
N ALA A 634 20.54 3.87 9.64
CA ALA A 634 20.66 3.62 8.20
C ALA A 634 19.36 4.00 7.47
N GLU A 635 18.19 3.68 8.05
CA GLU A 635 16.90 4.11 7.50
C GLU A 635 16.72 5.62 7.55
N ALA A 636 17.12 6.27 8.65
CA ALA A 636 17.03 7.71 8.81
C ALA A 636 17.92 8.47 7.81
N ALA A 637 19.14 7.99 7.57
CA ALA A 637 20.03 8.57 6.58
C ALA A 637 19.42 8.52 5.16
N LEU A 638 18.81 7.38 4.80
CA LEU A 638 18.10 7.24 3.52
C LEU A 638 16.86 8.15 3.46
N ALA A 639 16.09 8.28 4.53
CA ALA A 639 14.96 9.20 4.58
C ALA A 639 15.39 10.67 4.39
N LEU A 640 16.51 11.09 4.98
CA LEU A 640 17.05 12.44 4.80
C LEU A 640 17.47 12.70 3.34
N ILE A 641 18.08 11.72 2.65
CA ILE A 641 18.42 11.83 1.22
C ILE A 641 17.16 11.96 0.35
N GLY A 642 16.08 11.24 0.67
CA GLY A 642 14.84 11.30 -0.09
C GLY A 642 13.84 12.37 0.35
N SER A 643 14.20 13.17 1.36
CA SER A 643 13.42 14.32 1.82
C SER A 643 13.37 15.42 0.75
N PRO A 644 12.38 16.32 0.77
CA PRO A 644 12.35 17.48 -0.12
C PRO A 644 13.69 18.26 -0.20
N ASN A 645 14.43 18.35 0.91
CA ASN A 645 15.73 19.02 0.95
C ASN A 645 16.92 18.15 0.51
N GLY A 646 16.83 16.83 0.68
CA GLY A 646 17.86 15.89 0.23
C GLY A 646 17.81 15.57 -1.27
N LEU A 647 16.62 15.66 -1.89
CA LEU A 647 16.43 15.34 -3.31
C LEU A 647 17.34 16.18 -4.22
N GLY A 648 17.55 17.45 -3.89
CA GLY A 648 18.46 18.31 -4.66
C GLY A 648 19.89 17.78 -4.68
N ALA A 649 20.40 17.33 -3.53
CA ALA A 649 21.73 16.75 -3.41
C ALA A 649 21.82 15.41 -4.17
N GLY A 650 20.83 14.54 -3.97
CA GLY A 650 20.81 13.23 -4.64
C GLY A 650 20.68 13.33 -6.16
N TYR A 651 19.85 14.25 -6.65
CA TYR A 651 19.72 14.49 -8.09
C TYR A 651 20.98 15.11 -8.67
N PHE A 652 21.63 16.05 -7.98
CA PHE A 652 22.89 16.65 -8.47
C PHE A 652 23.96 15.60 -8.76
N LEU A 653 24.18 14.67 -7.81
CA LEU A 653 25.18 13.61 -7.97
C LEU A 653 24.79 12.58 -9.04
N LEU A 654 23.52 12.19 -9.09
CA LEU A 654 23.04 11.20 -10.05
C LEU A 654 23.00 11.76 -11.48
N GLN A 655 22.51 12.99 -11.62
CA GLN A 655 22.26 13.63 -12.91
C GLN A 655 23.47 14.21 -13.58
N HIS A 656 24.51 14.54 -12.82
CA HIS A 656 25.76 15.08 -13.36
C HIS A 656 26.94 14.13 -13.12
N LYS A 657 26.64 12.83 -12.96
CA LYS A 657 27.58 11.77 -12.62
C LYS A 657 28.78 11.73 -13.57
N ARG A 658 28.56 11.83 -14.89
CA ARG A 658 29.65 11.83 -15.87
C ARG A 658 30.54 13.07 -15.70
N GLN A 659 29.94 14.23 -15.54
CA GLN A 659 30.65 15.50 -15.44
C GLN A 659 31.39 15.65 -14.10
N LEU A 660 30.91 15.02 -13.04
CA LEU A 660 31.58 14.94 -11.73
C LEU A 660 32.71 13.88 -11.69
N GLY A 661 33.07 13.29 -12.83
CA GLY A 661 34.17 12.34 -12.93
C GLY A 661 33.85 10.96 -12.35
N GLY A 662 32.58 10.54 -12.43
CA GLY A 662 32.10 9.22 -12.06
C GLY A 662 31.26 9.21 -10.77
N ASP A 663 31.30 8.06 -10.09
CA ASP A 663 30.47 7.78 -8.93
C ASP A 663 30.84 8.68 -7.75
N ASN A 664 29.86 9.45 -7.28
CA ASN A 664 29.94 10.27 -6.07
C ASN A 664 28.74 9.92 -5.18
N PHE A 665 28.99 9.73 -3.88
CA PHE A 665 27.98 9.27 -2.93
C PHE A 665 27.91 10.17 -1.73
N ILE A 666 26.70 10.32 -1.20
CA ILE A 666 26.49 10.87 0.14
C ILE A 666 26.83 9.76 1.13
N TRP A 667 27.88 9.94 1.94
CA TRP A 667 28.30 8.96 2.95
C TRP A 667 27.92 9.40 4.38
N LYS A 668 27.75 10.70 4.60
CA LYS A 668 27.34 11.27 5.89
C LYS A 668 26.39 12.44 5.71
N ILE A 669 25.43 12.55 6.61
CA ILE A 669 24.48 13.66 6.70
C ILE A 669 24.59 14.24 8.10
N LYS A 670 24.79 15.56 8.19
CA LYS A 670 24.81 16.27 9.47
C LYS A 670 23.56 17.14 9.58
N ILE A 671 22.87 17.04 10.71
CA ILE A 671 21.72 17.87 11.09
C ILE A 671 22.17 18.80 12.22
N PHE A 672 21.99 20.10 12.05
CA PHE A 672 22.26 21.08 13.12
C PHE A 672 21.43 22.34 12.90
N LYS A 673 21.36 23.20 13.91
CA LYS A 673 20.78 24.54 13.82
C LYS A 673 21.81 25.61 14.13
N GLY A 674 21.47 26.86 13.85
CA GLY A 674 22.39 27.98 14.00
C GLY A 674 22.82 28.28 15.44
N ASP A 675 23.89 29.04 15.59
CA ASP A 675 24.53 29.38 16.86
C ASP A 675 23.77 30.44 17.68
N ASP A 676 22.86 31.18 17.05
CA ASP A 676 22.18 32.30 17.70
C ASP A 676 21.07 31.82 18.65
N ASP A 677 20.83 32.60 19.70
CA ASP A 677 19.73 32.40 20.65
C ASP A 677 18.46 33.15 20.21
N ASP A 678 18.43 33.68 18.99
CA ASP A 678 17.27 34.34 18.42
C ASP A 678 16.28 33.28 17.91
N GLU A 679 15.16 33.14 18.63
CA GLU A 679 14.07 32.19 18.35
C GLU A 679 13.51 32.33 16.92
N TYR A 680 13.78 33.46 16.24
CA TYR A 680 13.38 33.72 14.86
C TYR A 680 14.22 32.98 13.80
N TYR A 681 15.40 32.44 14.15
CA TYR A 681 16.35 31.79 13.23
C TYR A 681 16.78 30.39 13.69
N ASP A 682 15.85 29.60 14.23
CA ASP A 682 16.11 28.23 14.73
C ASP A 682 15.99 27.13 13.66
N ASP A 683 15.96 27.51 12.37
CA ASP A 683 15.73 26.58 11.26
C ASP A 683 16.90 25.57 11.11
N PRO A 684 16.59 24.28 10.92
CA PRO A 684 17.62 23.27 10.74
C PRO A 684 18.35 23.41 9.40
N ALA A 685 19.61 22.99 9.40
CA ALA A 685 20.45 22.81 8.23
C ALA A 685 20.83 21.33 8.05
N LEU A 686 20.95 20.91 6.79
CA LEU A 686 21.42 19.58 6.41
C LEU A 686 22.70 19.70 5.57
N PHE A 687 23.80 19.14 6.05
CA PHE A 687 25.06 19.04 5.29
C PHE A 687 25.23 17.60 4.79
N PHE A 688 25.26 17.43 3.48
CA PHE A 688 25.47 16.16 2.80
C PHE A 688 26.94 16.06 2.39
N TYR A 689 27.72 15.23 3.07
CA TYR A 689 29.13 15.00 2.80
C TYR A 689 29.29 13.96 1.69
N ILE A 690 30.16 14.28 0.73
CA ILE A 690 30.30 13.53 -0.52
C ILE A 690 31.71 12.99 -0.65
N ASP A 691 31.81 11.73 -1.08
CA ASP A 691 33.06 11.13 -1.51
C ASP A 691 32.83 10.11 -2.63
N LYS A 692 33.88 9.39 -3.00
CA LYS A 692 33.83 8.35 -4.04
C LYS A 692 33.61 6.94 -3.47
N HIS A 693 33.54 6.77 -2.16
CA HIS A 693 33.35 5.46 -1.56
C HIS A 693 31.87 5.11 -1.66
N THR A 694 31.58 3.94 -2.24
CA THR A 694 30.22 3.41 -2.21
C THR A 694 29.86 3.11 -0.75
N PRO A 695 28.82 3.75 -0.19
CA PRO A 695 28.38 3.44 1.17
C PRO A 695 27.98 1.97 1.26
N PRO A 696 28.18 1.31 2.41
CA PRO A 696 27.65 -0.03 2.63
C PRO A 696 26.14 0.01 2.44
N MET A 697 25.66 -0.47 1.30
CA MET A 697 24.23 -0.60 1.09
C MET A 697 23.74 -1.73 1.99
N PRO A 698 22.53 -1.65 2.57
CA PRO A 698 21.92 -2.81 3.19
C PRO A 698 22.00 -3.96 2.18
N ASP A 699 22.65 -5.06 2.57
CA ASP A 699 22.56 -6.28 1.80
C ASP A 699 21.05 -6.56 1.66
N PRO A 700 20.51 -6.85 0.47
CA PRO A 700 19.15 -7.37 0.36
C PRO A 700 18.89 -8.49 1.37
N ASP A 701 19.96 -9.16 1.86
CA ASP A 701 19.95 -10.19 2.87
C ASP A 701 20.06 -9.83 4.37
N ASP A 702 20.47 -8.62 4.75
CA ASP A 702 20.72 -8.27 6.16
C ASP A 702 19.64 -7.39 6.82
N THR A 703 18.42 -7.40 6.27
CA THR A 703 17.24 -6.88 6.98
C THR A 703 16.45 -8.05 7.57
N PRO A 704 15.95 -7.99 8.83
CA PRO A 704 15.32 -9.13 9.50
C PRO A 704 14.27 -9.78 8.60
N GLY A 705 14.55 -11.02 8.18
CA GLY A 705 13.72 -11.78 7.25
C GLY A 705 14.29 -11.95 5.83
N SER A 706 15.60 -12.17 5.67
CA SER A 706 16.13 -12.66 4.39
C SER A 706 16.45 -14.16 4.36
N PRO A 707 16.43 -14.79 3.18
CA PRO A 707 16.34 -16.23 3.01
C PRO A 707 17.62 -16.97 3.41
N MET A 708 17.42 -18.21 3.85
CA MET A 708 18.42 -19.28 3.89
C MET A 708 19.42 -19.20 2.72
N GLU A 709 20.73 -19.23 3.03
CA GLU A 709 21.80 -19.45 2.05
C GLU A 709 21.43 -20.55 1.05
N GLU A 710 21.49 -20.22 -0.25
CA GLU A 710 21.14 -21.13 -1.32
C GLU A 710 22.00 -22.40 -1.35
N ALA A 711 21.37 -23.52 -1.71
CA ALA A 711 22.00 -24.83 -1.80
C ALA A 711 23.16 -24.85 -2.81
N LYS A 712 24.39 -25.09 -2.33
CA LYS A 712 25.57 -25.29 -3.17
C LYS A 712 25.51 -26.61 -3.93
N ALA A 713 25.71 -26.54 -5.25
CA ALA A 713 25.86 -27.71 -6.12
C ALA A 713 27.26 -28.31 -5.95
N VAL A 714 27.33 -29.58 -5.55
CA VAL A 714 28.59 -30.27 -5.22
C VAL A 714 29.17 -30.99 -6.43
N ARG A 715 28.30 -31.48 -7.33
CA ARG A 715 28.73 -32.18 -8.54
C ARG A 715 27.67 -32.10 -9.63
N ARG A 716 28.13 -32.02 -10.88
CA ARG A 716 27.30 -32.04 -12.09
C ARG A 716 27.70 -33.24 -12.95
N SER A 717 26.73 -33.95 -13.51
CA SER A 717 27.00 -35.03 -14.46
C SER A 717 27.58 -34.47 -15.76
N LYS A 718 28.38 -35.29 -16.49
CA LYS A 718 29.05 -34.86 -17.74
C LYS A 718 28.08 -34.41 -18.84
N ASP A 719 26.86 -34.92 -18.83
CA ASP A 719 25.78 -34.54 -19.75
C ASP A 719 24.99 -33.30 -19.28
N GLY A 720 25.33 -32.72 -18.12
CA GLY A 720 24.74 -31.51 -17.58
C GLY A 720 23.31 -31.65 -17.05
N LYS A 721 22.70 -32.84 -17.16
CA LYS A 721 21.28 -33.08 -16.85
C LYS A 721 21.00 -33.33 -15.37
N ASN A 722 21.99 -33.78 -14.60
CA ASN A 722 21.85 -34.07 -13.17
C ASN A 722 22.83 -33.25 -12.34
N PHE A 723 22.38 -32.77 -11.17
CA PHE A 723 23.23 -32.14 -10.17
C PHE A 723 22.91 -32.70 -8.78
N ILE A 724 23.94 -32.83 -7.94
CA ILE A 724 23.81 -33.17 -6.51
C ILE A 724 23.98 -31.87 -5.72
N ARG A 725 23.03 -31.56 -4.83
CA ARG A 725 23.11 -30.41 -3.91
C ARG A 725 23.28 -30.89 -2.47
N THR A 726 24.01 -30.13 -1.68
CA THR A 726 24.01 -30.28 -0.22
C THR A 726 23.08 -29.26 0.41
N HIS A 727 22.27 -29.72 1.36
CA HIS A 727 21.45 -28.88 2.22
C HIS A 727 21.98 -28.99 3.65
N LYS A 728 22.25 -27.85 4.30
CA LYS A 728 22.51 -27.80 5.75
C LYS A 728 21.20 -27.45 6.43
N ILE A 729 20.65 -28.38 7.20
CA ILE A 729 19.43 -28.19 7.98
C ILE A 729 19.83 -28.05 9.45
N TRP A 730 19.49 -26.94 10.08
CA TRP A 730 19.66 -26.74 11.52
C TRP A 730 18.29 -26.84 12.18
N ALA A 731 18.14 -27.69 13.19
CA ALA A 731 16.97 -27.69 14.07
C ALA A 731 17.19 -26.66 15.19
N LYS A 732 16.22 -25.78 15.43
CA LYS A 732 16.17 -25.00 16.67
C LYS A 732 15.47 -25.85 17.74
N LEU A 733 16.24 -26.26 18.75
CA LEU A 733 15.76 -26.76 20.05
C LEU A 733 15.28 -25.60 20.92
#